data_AF-G3B3S9-F1
#
_entry.id   AF-G3B3S9-F1
#
_cell.length_a   1.000
_cell.length_b   1.000
_cell.length_c   1.000
_cell.angle_alpha   90.00
_cell.angle_beta   90.00
_cell.angle_gamma   90.00
#
_symmetry.space_group_name_H-M   'P 1'
#
loop_
_entity.id
_entity.type
_entity.pdbx_description
1 polymer ?
#
loop_
_entity_poly.entity_id
_entity_poly.type
_entity_poly.pdbx_seq_one_letter_code
_entity_poly.pdbx_strand_id
1 'polypeptide(L)'
;MKPRMSYHISVRRGALNTPLCASVVVFSRGISDKSKWYDSQYTNYFLDVKKLTHFFGHKPIFSSGPSMRTPVSMTFDVEPENSAVANEFVRLHREQQYEQLAEFVKSQVAYDKVIDQKVLTQTMDFGDLNMGGINVVPALHLQPLKREAHKQISCYHTILKAYEPYMLNDAMFQELFIRSSYHMGDVDSLTTLSEVYLHNPCLNEQTLNYILNGFAVNYEPEQAKLFLSEVTNMRKNLNVILLETVLMSLSKYGALFEIIINCVQTWILSRNTLPSARAMAVVLSQGYKYGTVNEVREIEQLIYRYGLNEDFRIREAKLKYQVCNRDKIAFKKQILAEDVDEVNDIIRMLRSSNKVAELTEFYHSMVDFFVRYTTSTTHIEHILKQMSIDGIQTDKDIYRSLMQKYLIHEKFLDLANFLESSNMSKNVPFELEHLQVIFETFVRSYPHYTEEFYYRFLRFVKMSSLSNVDKQSLISVTKIHSLQSQLKPFGLGSKGLNPHKYRSKDWEPMPWILKKGRPVSYPKQVQFRVEKGFGDLLKRGLKPDFHVIEETFRRSSLFFKTRILQLAQDIRMPTKNQNRLSVINLHFATKDELSAFFKYHSQTLNSNNKISFSRLLSNKGLHAEAVAILDSINTNEIPDSSLSVIFVYRIRALFQLRQPQEILQAMEEFPVHDVTISPYLLKQSVQLERKFVNCEDMSECVGRLRGFIGDCKVVLEKDRADLEIRLEQVLQYVDTWIKS
;
A
#
# COMPACT_ATOMS: atom_id res chain seq x y z
N MET A 1 -6.19 -67.19 -18.17
CA MET A 1 -5.78 -66.54 -19.43
C MET A 1 -6.37 -65.14 -19.47
N LYS A 2 -5.56 -64.09 -19.33
CA LYS A 2 -6.00 -62.70 -19.55
C LYS A 2 -5.51 -62.22 -20.93
N PRO A 3 -6.31 -61.45 -21.68
CA PRO A 3 -6.02 -61.09 -23.07
C PRO A 3 -4.88 -60.09 -23.15
N ARG A 4 -3.96 -60.28 -24.10
CA ARG A 4 -2.91 -59.32 -24.44
C ARG A 4 -3.55 -58.13 -25.16
N MET A 5 -3.60 -56.96 -24.52
CA MET A 5 -3.71 -55.70 -25.26
C MET A 5 -2.37 -55.44 -25.95
N SER A 6 -2.41 -55.19 -27.26
CA SER A 6 -1.29 -54.71 -28.05
C SER A 6 -1.49 -53.22 -28.32
N TYR A 7 -0.48 -52.41 -28.03
CA TYR A 7 -0.47 -50.99 -28.34
C TYR A 7 0.33 -50.78 -29.63
N HIS A 8 -0.27 -50.12 -30.62
CA HIS A 8 0.46 -49.60 -31.78
C HIS A 8 0.55 -48.08 -31.65
N ILE A 9 1.78 -47.58 -31.53
CA ILE A 9 2.09 -46.15 -31.62
C ILE A 9 2.59 -45.90 -33.05
N SER A 10 1.85 -45.12 -33.85
CA SER A 10 2.35 -44.62 -35.13
C SER A 10 2.78 -43.16 -34.98
N VAL A 11 4.06 -42.87 -35.20
CA VAL A 11 4.59 -41.50 -35.30
C VAL A 11 4.75 -41.18 -36.79
N ARG A 12 3.96 -40.23 -37.31
CA ARG A 12 4.22 -39.65 -38.65
C ARG A 12 5.08 -38.39 -38.49
N ARG A 13 6.24 -38.35 -39.15
CA ARG A 13 7.03 -37.13 -39.33
C ARG A 13 6.33 -36.24 -40.37
N GLY A 14 5.83 -35.09 -39.94
CA GLY A 14 5.54 -33.94 -40.81
C GLY A 14 6.74 -32.99 -40.82
N ALA A 15 7.04 -32.39 -41.97
CA ALA A 15 8.21 -31.56 -42.20
C ALA A 15 8.14 -30.18 -41.54
N LEU A 16 9.28 -29.74 -41.02
CA LEU A 16 9.77 -28.37 -40.74
C LEU A 16 8.77 -27.29 -40.25
N ASN A 17 8.99 -26.86 -39.00
CA ASN A 17 8.51 -25.65 -38.31
C ASN A 17 7.06 -25.59 -37.78
N THR A 18 6.68 -26.48 -36.85
CA THR A 18 5.60 -26.29 -35.85
C THR A 18 5.87 -27.12 -34.58
N PRO A 19 5.40 -26.71 -33.37
CA PRO A 19 5.47 -27.53 -32.15
C PRO A 19 4.52 -28.74 -32.21
N LEU A 20 4.99 -29.88 -31.69
CA LEU A 20 4.28 -31.17 -31.62
C LEU A 20 2.98 -31.06 -30.79
N CYS A 21 1.82 -31.24 -31.42
CA CYS A 21 0.61 -31.69 -30.73
C CYS A 21 0.62 -33.23 -30.68
N ALA A 22 0.67 -33.81 -29.48
CA ALA A 22 0.42 -35.24 -29.31
C ALA A 22 -1.08 -35.47 -29.13
N SER A 23 -1.73 -36.03 -30.16
CA SER A 23 -3.10 -36.53 -30.08
C SER A 23 -3.05 -38.04 -29.84
N VAL A 24 -3.53 -38.50 -28.68
CA VAL A 24 -3.72 -39.94 -28.43
C VAL A 24 -5.10 -40.33 -28.96
N VAL A 25 -5.14 -41.09 -30.06
CA VAL A 25 -6.37 -41.69 -30.57
C VAL A 25 -6.42 -43.14 -30.09
N VAL A 26 -7.37 -43.46 -29.22
CA VAL A 26 -7.66 -44.83 -28.78
C VAL A 26 -8.72 -45.42 -29.72
N PHE A 27 -8.35 -46.43 -30.52
CA PHE A 27 -9.33 -47.24 -31.24
C PHE A 27 -9.66 -48.50 -30.42
N SER A 28 -10.91 -48.67 -30.02
CA SER A 28 -11.43 -49.98 -29.64
C SER A 28 -12.02 -50.65 -30.89
N ARG A 29 -11.47 -51.79 -31.30
CA ARG A 29 -12.14 -52.68 -32.27
C ARG A 29 -13.12 -53.55 -31.48
N GLY A 30 -14.38 -53.13 -31.45
CA GLY A 30 -15.51 -54.00 -31.10
C GLY A 30 -16.15 -54.55 -32.38
N ILE A 31 -16.11 -55.87 -32.56
CA ILE A 31 -16.98 -56.55 -33.51
C ILE A 31 -18.34 -56.73 -32.82
N SER A 32 -19.37 -56.23 -33.50
CA SER A 32 -20.79 -56.60 -33.49
C SER A 32 -21.79 -55.51 -33.07
N ASP A 33 -22.43 -55.00 -34.13
CA ASP A 33 -23.83 -54.66 -34.32
C ASP A 33 -24.61 -53.71 -33.37
N LYS A 34 -25.08 -52.65 -34.06
CA LYS A 34 -26.37 -51.94 -33.93
C LYS A 34 -26.59 -50.93 -32.80
N SER A 35 -26.31 -49.69 -33.20
CA SER A 35 -27.23 -48.54 -33.19
C SER A 35 -27.30 -47.62 -31.94
N LYS A 36 -27.00 -46.35 -32.26
CA LYS A 36 -27.40 -45.07 -31.64
C LYS A 36 -26.60 -44.53 -30.45
N TRP A 37 -26.23 -43.27 -30.65
CA TRP A 37 -25.32 -42.41 -29.90
C TRP A 37 -26.00 -41.75 -28.68
N TYR A 38 -25.23 -41.45 -27.63
CA TYR A 38 -25.51 -40.36 -26.69
C TYR A 38 -24.20 -39.74 -26.16
N ASP A 39 -24.26 -38.43 -25.92
CA ASP A 39 -23.22 -37.51 -25.45
C ASP A 39 -22.53 -37.87 -24.12
N SER A 40 -21.24 -37.51 -23.98
CA SER A 40 -20.57 -37.25 -22.69
C SER A 40 -19.36 -36.32 -22.90
N GLN A 41 -19.37 -35.10 -22.37
CA GLN A 41 -18.73 -34.71 -21.09
C GLN A 41 -17.28 -35.20 -20.93
N TYR A 42 -16.32 -34.26 -20.97
CA TYR A 42 -14.96 -34.49 -20.45
C TYR A 42 -14.85 -33.90 -19.03
N THR A 43 -14.86 -34.80 -18.04
CA THR A 43 -14.21 -34.65 -16.75
C THR A 43 -12.81 -35.28 -16.86
N ASN A 44 -11.81 -34.76 -16.15
CA ASN A 44 -10.62 -35.54 -15.85
C ASN A 44 -10.11 -35.27 -14.43
N TYR A 45 -9.98 -36.37 -13.69
CA TYR A 45 -9.53 -36.51 -12.33
C TYR A 45 -7.99 -36.48 -12.22
N PHE A 46 -7.50 -36.03 -11.07
CA PHE A 46 -6.14 -36.31 -10.58
C PHE A 46 -6.10 -37.70 -9.93
N LEU A 47 -5.02 -38.47 -10.13
CA LEU A 47 -4.34 -39.13 -9.01
C LEU A 47 -2.91 -39.59 -9.30
N ASP A 48 -2.09 -39.25 -8.30
CA ASP A 48 -0.70 -39.49 -7.92
C ASP A 48 -0.11 -40.89 -8.17
N VAL A 49 1.16 -40.96 -8.59
CA VAL A 49 1.97 -42.19 -8.52
C VAL A 49 3.40 -41.87 -8.07
N LYS A 50 3.53 -41.53 -6.79
CA LYS A 50 4.65 -41.88 -5.90
C LYS A 50 4.83 -43.41 -5.70
N LYS A 51 4.41 -44.23 -6.68
CA LYS A 51 4.33 -45.71 -6.61
C LYS A 51 4.97 -46.44 -7.79
N LEU A 52 5.96 -45.84 -8.47
CA LEU A 52 6.69 -46.51 -9.57
C LEU A 52 8.22 -46.48 -9.45
N THR A 53 8.79 -46.08 -8.30
CA THR A 53 10.25 -46.11 -8.05
C THR A 53 10.81 -47.49 -7.64
N HIS A 54 10.25 -48.60 -8.13
CA HIS A 54 10.80 -49.93 -7.80
C HIS A 54 10.96 -50.93 -8.94
N PHE A 55 10.74 -50.55 -10.20
CA PHE A 55 11.03 -51.43 -11.33
C PHE A 55 11.61 -50.60 -12.48
N PHE A 56 12.79 -51.02 -12.96
CA PHE A 56 13.52 -50.53 -14.13
C PHE A 56 14.51 -49.37 -13.91
N GLY A 57 15.78 -49.76 -13.85
CA GLY A 57 16.92 -48.88 -13.98
C GLY A 57 17.21 -48.47 -15.44
N HIS A 58 18.17 -47.54 -15.53
CA HIS A 58 18.85 -46.97 -16.69
C HIS A 58 18.27 -45.71 -17.37
N LYS A 59 18.93 -44.60 -16.99
CA LYS A 59 19.36 -43.38 -17.70
C LYS A 59 18.32 -42.34 -18.18
N PRO A 60 18.35 -41.11 -17.61
CA PRO A 60 17.68 -39.95 -18.17
C PRO A 60 18.53 -39.31 -19.30
N ILE A 61 17.83 -38.84 -20.33
CA ILE A 61 18.37 -37.92 -21.35
C ILE A 61 18.39 -36.52 -20.73
N PHE A 62 19.60 -35.99 -20.56
CA PHE A 62 19.85 -34.60 -20.16
C PHE A 62 19.52 -33.63 -21.29
N SER A 63 18.79 -32.56 -20.98
CA SER A 63 18.82 -31.31 -21.75
C SER A 63 19.24 -30.17 -20.82
N SER A 64 20.54 -29.87 -20.88
CA SER A 64 21.24 -28.61 -20.54
C SER A 64 20.65 -27.72 -19.44
N GLY A 65 20.98 -28.03 -18.19
CA GLY A 65 21.23 -26.99 -17.19
C GLY A 65 22.52 -26.23 -17.51
N PRO A 66 22.79 -25.08 -16.87
CA PRO A 66 24.07 -24.41 -17.00
C PRO A 66 25.16 -25.37 -16.53
N SER A 67 26.20 -25.55 -17.34
CA SER A 67 27.34 -26.39 -17.00
C SER A 67 27.87 -25.97 -15.63
N MET A 68 27.76 -26.84 -14.63
CA MET A 68 28.68 -26.80 -13.49
C MET A 68 30.08 -26.91 -14.08
N ARG A 69 30.80 -25.79 -14.14
CA ARG A 69 32.24 -25.81 -14.33
C ARG A 69 32.78 -26.60 -13.15
N THR A 70 33.38 -27.76 -13.42
CA THR A 70 34.31 -28.38 -12.48
C THR A 70 35.32 -27.31 -12.06
N PRO A 71 35.51 -27.05 -10.76
CA PRO A 71 36.52 -26.11 -10.34
C PRO A 71 37.87 -26.67 -10.81
N VAL A 72 38.57 -25.88 -11.62
CA VAL A 72 40.01 -26.04 -11.83
C VAL A 72 40.64 -26.09 -10.44
N SER A 73 41.57 -27.02 -10.19
CA SER A 73 42.18 -27.14 -8.87
C SER A 73 42.83 -25.82 -8.47
N MET A 74 42.17 -25.06 -7.59
CA MET A 74 42.68 -23.82 -7.08
C MET A 74 43.58 -24.10 -5.88
N THR A 75 44.71 -23.44 -5.84
CA THR A 75 45.61 -23.37 -4.70
C THR A 75 44.99 -22.44 -3.67
N PHE A 76 44.50 -22.99 -2.56
CA PHE A 76 44.31 -22.21 -1.35
C PHE A 76 45.70 -21.80 -0.85
N ASP A 77 45.88 -20.52 -0.50
CA ASP A 77 47.14 -20.07 0.10
C ASP A 77 47.40 -20.91 1.36
N VAL A 78 48.58 -21.52 1.42
CA VAL A 78 48.94 -22.59 2.37
C VAL A 78 49.06 -22.07 3.81
N GLU A 79 48.96 -20.75 4.04
CA GLU A 79 48.78 -20.13 5.35
C GLU A 79 47.74 -18.99 5.29
N PRO A 80 46.47 -19.25 5.66
CA PRO A 80 45.35 -18.34 5.37
C PRO A 80 45.37 -17.01 6.13
N GLU A 81 46.08 -16.94 7.25
CA GLU A 81 46.19 -15.73 8.08
C GLU A 81 47.31 -14.76 7.61
N ASN A 82 48.19 -15.19 6.69
CA ASN A 82 49.33 -14.40 6.20
C ASN A 82 49.30 -14.11 4.69
N SER A 83 48.24 -14.51 3.98
CA SER A 83 48.06 -14.20 2.56
C SER A 83 48.02 -12.69 2.33
N ALA A 84 48.76 -12.19 1.33
CA ALA A 84 48.72 -10.78 0.93
C ALA A 84 47.29 -10.33 0.58
N VAL A 85 46.46 -11.26 0.07
CA VAL A 85 45.06 -11.00 -0.28
C VAL A 85 44.19 -10.89 0.96
N ALA A 86 44.38 -11.77 1.94
CA ALA A 86 43.66 -11.73 3.22
C ALA A 86 44.04 -10.48 4.04
N ASN A 87 45.33 -10.13 4.09
CA ASN A 87 45.83 -8.95 4.77
C ASN A 87 45.29 -7.66 4.15
N GLU A 88 45.24 -7.56 2.83
CA GLU A 88 44.67 -6.40 2.15
C GLU A 88 43.16 -6.28 2.36
N PHE A 89 42.43 -7.41 2.35
CA PHE A 89 41.01 -7.44 2.68
C PHE A 89 40.74 -6.94 4.11
N VAL A 90 41.48 -7.45 5.11
CA VAL A 90 41.35 -7.03 6.50
C VAL A 90 41.74 -5.56 6.67
N ARG A 91 42.78 -5.09 5.98
CA ARG A 91 43.20 -3.68 5.98
C ARG A 91 42.08 -2.77 5.46
N LEU A 92 41.58 -3.05 4.25
CA LEU A 92 40.50 -2.27 3.62
C LEU A 92 39.21 -2.27 4.47
N HIS A 93 38.90 -3.39 5.13
CA HIS A 93 37.77 -3.48 6.05
C HIS A 93 37.98 -2.65 7.33
N ARG A 94 39.15 -2.75 7.97
CA ARG A 94 39.49 -1.96 9.18
C ARG A 94 39.51 -0.46 8.91
N GLU A 95 39.95 -0.07 7.72
CA GLU A 95 39.94 1.33 7.26
C GLU A 95 38.56 1.80 6.77
N GLN A 96 37.53 0.94 6.84
CA GLN A 96 36.16 1.23 6.41
C GLN A 96 36.04 1.65 4.93
N GLN A 97 36.97 1.20 4.08
CA GLN A 97 37.00 1.48 2.65
C GLN A 97 36.16 0.47 1.87
N TYR A 98 34.87 0.38 2.18
CA TYR A 98 33.99 -0.70 1.71
C TYR A 98 33.78 -0.76 0.19
N GLU A 99 33.81 0.38 -0.51
CA GLU A 99 33.71 0.41 -1.97
C GLU A 99 34.96 -0.18 -2.64
N GLN A 100 36.15 0.19 -2.15
CA GLN A 100 37.42 -0.37 -2.61
C GLN A 100 37.54 -1.85 -2.25
N LEU A 101 37.05 -2.24 -1.08
CA LEU A 101 36.96 -3.64 -0.65
C LEU A 101 36.11 -4.46 -1.62
N ALA A 102 34.95 -3.95 -2.02
CA ALA A 102 34.06 -4.66 -2.96
C ALA A 102 34.67 -4.79 -4.36
N GLU A 103 35.35 -3.76 -4.87
CA GLU A 103 36.10 -3.83 -6.13
C GLU A 103 37.30 -4.77 -6.05
N PHE A 104 38.05 -4.71 -4.96
CA PHE A 104 39.17 -5.61 -4.68
C PHE A 104 38.69 -7.06 -4.71
N VAL A 105 37.66 -7.42 -3.96
CA VAL A 105 37.11 -8.79 -3.96
C VAL A 105 36.67 -9.22 -5.35
N LYS A 106 35.91 -8.39 -6.07
CA LYS A 106 35.49 -8.70 -7.46
C LYS A 106 36.69 -9.01 -8.35
N SER A 107 37.77 -8.23 -8.23
CA SER A 107 38.98 -8.45 -9.00
C SER A 107 39.66 -9.76 -8.62
N GLN A 108 39.79 -10.09 -7.33
CA GLN A 108 40.47 -11.30 -6.87
C GLN A 108 39.70 -12.57 -7.25
N VAL A 109 38.37 -12.56 -7.12
CA VAL A 109 37.52 -13.67 -7.56
C VAL A 109 37.61 -13.88 -9.08
N ALA A 110 37.75 -12.80 -9.87
CA ALA A 110 37.98 -12.91 -11.31
C ALA A 110 39.34 -13.52 -11.68
N TYR A 111 40.32 -13.48 -10.77
CA TYR A 111 41.64 -14.10 -10.91
C TYR A 111 41.75 -15.46 -10.18
N ASP A 112 40.62 -16.09 -9.82
CA ASP A 112 40.57 -17.38 -9.10
C ASP A 112 41.32 -17.36 -7.75
N LYS A 113 41.45 -16.18 -7.12
CA LYS A 113 42.00 -16.02 -5.77
C LYS A 113 40.85 -15.84 -4.77
N VAL A 114 40.66 -16.84 -3.91
CA VAL A 114 39.57 -16.89 -2.92
C VAL A 114 40.14 -16.61 -1.54
N ILE A 115 39.57 -15.64 -0.83
CA ILE A 115 39.91 -15.36 0.56
C ILE A 115 39.40 -16.50 1.44
N ASP A 116 40.21 -16.91 2.41
CA ASP A 116 39.85 -17.97 3.35
C ASP A 116 38.53 -17.67 4.07
N GLN A 117 37.74 -18.72 4.25
CA GLN A 117 36.41 -18.68 4.84
C GLN A 117 36.39 -18.08 6.25
N LYS A 118 37.39 -18.41 7.09
CA LYS A 118 37.46 -17.89 8.46
C LYS A 118 37.74 -16.40 8.45
N VAL A 119 38.61 -15.93 7.57
CA VAL A 119 38.91 -14.50 7.43
C VAL A 119 37.66 -13.75 6.97
N LEU A 120 36.93 -14.26 5.97
CA LEU A 120 35.72 -13.62 5.48
C LEU A 120 34.63 -13.54 6.56
N THR A 121 34.38 -14.64 7.28
CA THR A 121 33.33 -14.72 8.32
C THR A 121 33.66 -13.97 9.60
N GLN A 122 34.92 -13.98 10.06
CA GLN A 122 35.36 -13.22 11.24
C GLN A 122 35.43 -11.71 10.98
N THR A 123 35.71 -11.30 9.75
CA THR A 123 35.86 -9.88 9.40
C THR A 123 34.49 -9.25 9.11
N MET A 124 33.56 -9.98 8.49
CA MET A 124 32.22 -9.49 8.17
C MET A 124 31.18 -9.80 9.28
N ASP A 125 31.56 -9.66 10.54
CA ASP A 125 30.61 -9.79 11.64
C ASP A 125 29.66 -8.58 11.65
N PHE A 126 28.39 -8.84 11.33
CA PHE A 126 27.31 -7.84 11.36
C PHE A 126 26.83 -7.55 12.79
N GLY A 127 27.53 -8.02 13.83
CA GLY A 127 27.15 -7.95 15.25
C GLY A 127 26.63 -6.58 15.73
N ASP A 128 27.06 -5.48 15.11
CA ASP A 128 26.62 -4.12 15.46
C ASP A 128 25.58 -3.50 14.51
N LEU A 129 25.22 -4.15 13.40
CA LEU A 129 24.07 -3.76 12.58
C LEU A 129 22.79 -4.38 13.16
N ASN A 130 22.60 -4.21 14.47
CA ASN A 130 21.37 -4.48 15.19
C ASN A 130 20.33 -3.42 14.78
N MET A 131 19.88 -3.51 13.52
CA MET A 131 18.89 -2.67 12.88
C MET A 131 17.50 -3.05 13.40
N GLY A 132 17.28 -2.80 14.69
CA GLY A 132 16.02 -3.04 15.38
C GLY A 132 14.84 -2.50 14.58
N GLY A 133 13.94 -3.40 14.20
CA GLY A 133 12.60 -3.05 13.73
C GLY A 133 12.48 -2.38 12.36
N ILE A 134 13.47 -2.47 11.46
CA ILE A 134 13.35 -1.87 10.12
C ILE A 134 12.45 -2.70 9.21
N ASN A 135 11.17 -2.38 9.33
CA ASN A 135 10.20 -2.36 8.25
C ASN A 135 10.81 -1.68 7.01
N VAL A 136 11.07 -2.44 5.93
CA VAL A 136 11.72 -1.93 4.72
C VAL A 136 10.99 -0.71 4.18
N VAL A 137 11.69 0.41 4.19
CA VAL A 137 11.32 1.64 3.49
C VAL A 137 12.31 1.79 2.33
N PRO A 138 11.88 2.18 1.11
CA PRO A 138 12.80 2.50 0.02
C PRO A 138 13.93 3.42 0.48
N ALA A 139 15.14 3.23 -0.05
CA ALA A 139 16.37 3.96 0.29
C ALA A 139 16.20 5.51 0.37
N LEU A 140 15.20 6.04 -0.31
CA LEU A 140 14.80 7.46 -0.31
C LEU A 140 14.43 8.03 1.07
N HIS A 141 14.00 7.19 2.03
CA HIS A 141 13.48 7.62 3.34
C HIS A 141 14.38 7.26 4.53
N LEU A 142 15.57 6.72 4.29
CA LEU A 142 16.49 6.36 5.36
C LEU A 142 17.16 7.62 5.93
N GLN A 143 17.23 7.72 7.26
CA GLN A 143 18.04 8.72 7.98
C GLN A 143 19.54 8.61 7.58
N PRO A 144 20.37 9.64 7.78
CA PRO A 144 21.79 9.63 7.38
C PRO A 144 22.59 8.40 7.87
N LEU A 145 22.47 8.05 9.16
CA LEU A 145 23.06 6.83 9.74
C LEU A 145 22.55 5.54 9.07
N LYS A 146 21.27 5.50 8.71
CA LYS A 146 20.64 4.35 8.03
C LYS A 146 21.05 4.27 6.55
N ARG A 147 21.45 5.37 5.92
CA ARG A 147 21.99 5.38 4.54
C ARG A 147 23.43 4.91 4.49
N GLU A 148 24.26 5.28 5.45
CA GLU A 148 25.64 4.80 5.54
C GLU A 148 25.67 3.28 5.80
N ALA A 149 24.83 2.81 6.74
CA ALA A 149 24.60 1.38 6.93
C ALA A 149 24.11 0.69 5.64
N HIS A 150 23.25 1.34 4.84
CA HIS A 150 22.77 0.77 3.57
C HIS A 150 23.87 0.67 2.50
N LYS A 151 24.76 1.67 2.40
CA LYS A 151 25.94 1.60 1.50
C LYS A 151 26.88 0.47 1.89
N GLN A 152 27.15 0.33 3.18
CA GLN A 152 27.96 -0.77 3.73
C GLN A 152 27.33 -2.12 3.37
N ILE A 153 26.02 -2.29 3.64
CA ILE A 153 25.27 -3.50 3.27
C ILE A 153 25.34 -3.78 1.76
N SER A 154 25.25 -2.75 0.91
CA SER A 154 25.38 -2.91 -0.54
C SER A 154 26.77 -3.43 -0.96
N CYS A 155 27.83 -2.96 -0.31
CA CYS A 155 29.19 -3.44 -0.55
C CYS A 155 29.34 -4.89 -0.08
N TYR A 156 28.88 -5.21 1.12
CA TYR A 156 28.89 -6.59 1.63
C TYR A 156 28.07 -7.55 0.76
N HIS A 157 26.88 -7.14 0.32
CA HIS A 157 26.06 -7.93 -0.58
C HIS A 157 26.79 -8.23 -1.90
N THR A 158 27.51 -7.24 -2.43
CA THR A 158 28.33 -7.39 -3.63
C THR A 158 29.46 -8.41 -3.43
N ILE A 159 30.12 -8.37 -2.26
CA ILE A 159 31.17 -9.33 -1.87
C ILE A 159 30.57 -10.73 -1.75
N LEU A 160 29.48 -10.89 -1.01
CA LEU A 160 28.81 -12.18 -0.79
C LEU A 160 28.34 -12.80 -2.11
N LYS A 161 27.75 -11.99 -3.01
CA LYS A 161 27.33 -12.46 -4.34
C LYS A 161 28.49 -12.95 -5.20
N ALA A 162 29.68 -12.35 -5.07
CA ALA A 162 30.87 -12.83 -5.77
C ALA A 162 31.36 -14.19 -5.22
N TYR A 163 31.20 -14.44 -3.92
CA TYR A 163 31.60 -15.67 -3.26
C TYR A 163 30.55 -16.79 -3.29
N GLU A 164 29.33 -16.51 -3.73
CA GLU A 164 28.22 -17.46 -3.82
C GLU A 164 28.63 -18.82 -4.45
N PRO A 165 29.31 -18.88 -5.61
CA PRO A 165 29.65 -20.16 -6.24
C PRO A 165 30.58 -21.06 -5.41
N TYR A 166 31.30 -20.48 -4.44
CA TYR A 166 32.35 -21.16 -3.67
C TYR A 166 31.90 -21.51 -2.25
N MET A 167 31.03 -20.70 -1.66
CA MET A 167 30.71 -20.76 -0.23
C MET A 167 29.24 -21.07 0.06
N LEU A 168 28.43 -21.38 -0.97
CA LEU A 168 26.98 -21.62 -0.79
C LEU A 168 26.65 -22.75 0.17
N ASN A 169 27.55 -23.72 0.41
CA ASN A 169 27.33 -24.82 1.35
C ASN A 169 27.63 -24.46 2.82
N ASP A 170 28.19 -23.27 3.09
CA ASP A 170 28.49 -22.83 4.45
C ASP A 170 27.29 -22.15 5.11
N ALA A 171 26.90 -22.63 6.29
CA ALA A 171 25.72 -22.13 6.99
C ALA A 171 25.85 -20.67 7.41
N MET A 172 27.03 -20.25 7.89
CA MET A 172 27.25 -18.87 8.33
C MET A 172 27.23 -17.90 7.15
N PHE A 173 27.89 -18.26 6.04
CA PHE A 173 27.83 -17.53 4.79
C PHE A 173 26.39 -17.37 4.29
N GLN A 174 25.60 -18.46 4.28
CA GLN A 174 24.19 -18.41 3.89
C GLN A 174 23.40 -17.42 4.76
N GLU A 175 23.57 -17.43 6.09
CA GLU A 175 22.86 -16.51 6.99
C GLU A 175 23.21 -15.03 6.70
N LEU A 176 24.50 -14.73 6.51
CA LEU A 176 24.95 -13.38 6.14
C LEU A 176 24.42 -12.96 4.77
N PHE A 177 24.41 -13.88 3.81
CA PHE A 177 23.94 -13.61 2.47
C PHE A 177 22.43 -13.42 2.42
N ILE A 178 21.65 -14.17 3.20
CA ILE A 178 20.21 -13.99 3.38
C ILE A 178 19.92 -12.60 3.96
N ARG A 179 20.62 -12.20 5.02
CA ARG A 179 20.44 -10.87 5.66
C ARG A 179 20.74 -9.73 4.69
N SER A 180 21.85 -9.81 3.96
CA SER A 180 22.20 -8.78 2.97
C SER A 180 21.20 -8.74 1.81
N SER A 181 20.76 -9.90 1.32
CA SER A 181 19.77 -10.00 0.23
C SER A 181 18.40 -9.45 0.63
N TYR A 182 17.97 -9.67 1.87
CA TYR A 182 16.79 -9.02 2.45
C TYR A 182 16.88 -7.49 2.37
N HIS A 183 17.99 -6.91 2.81
CA HIS A 183 18.18 -5.46 2.84
C HIS A 183 18.39 -4.84 1.45
N MET A 184 18.93 -5.60 0.50
CA MET A 184 19.12 -5.15 -0.89
C MET A 184 17.92 -5.42 -1.80
N GLY A 185 16.93 -6.19 -1.34
CA GLY A 185 15.78 -6.57 -2.14
C GLY A 185 16.11 -7.55 -3.27
N ASP A 186 17.18 -8.35 -3.12
CA ASP A 186 17.59 -9.36 -4.11
C ASP A 186 16.78 -10.65 -3.91
N VAL A 187 15.64 -10.72 -4.59
CA VAL A 187 14.72 -11.87 -4.51
C VAL A 187 15.28 -13.12 -5.17
N ASP A 188 16.08 -12.97 -6.23
CA ASP A 188 16.63 -14.13 -6.94
C ASP A 188 17.63 -14.88 -6.06
N SER A 189 18.52 -14.12 -5.38
CA SER A 189 19.43 -14.67 -4.38
C SER A 189 18.67 -15.23 -3.17
N LEU A 190 17.65 -14.52 -2.66
CA LEU A 190 16.83 -15.04 -1.55
C LEU A 190 16.12 -16.36 -1.89
N THR A 191 15.62 -16.51 -3.12
CA THR A 191 14.94 -17.74 -3.56
C THR A 191 15.92 -18.90 -3.53
N THR A 192 17.08 -18.74 -4.18
CA THR A 192 18.14 -19.75 -4.23
C THR A 192 18.65 -20.11 -2.83
N LEU A 193 18.93 -19.10 -2.00
CA LEU A 193 19.41 -19.29 -0.63
C LEU A 193 18.36 -19.96 0.26
N SER A 194 17.08 -19.66 0.06
CA SER A 194 16.00 -20.25 0.85
C SER A 194 15.92 -21.76 0.64
N GLU A 195 16.02 -22.24 -0.60
CA GLU A 195 16.02 -23.67 -0.94
C GLU A 195 17.22 -24.39 -0.32
N VAL A 196 18.41 -23.80 -0.40
CA VAL A 196 19.63 -24.38 0.18
C VAL A 196 19.58 -24.37 1.71
N TYR A 197 19.16 -23.26 2.32
CA TYR A 197 19.14 -23.09 3.77
C TYR A 197 18.23 -24.10 4.46
N LEU A 198 17.13 -24.51 3.82
CA LEU A 198 16.23 -25.55 4.32
C LEU A 198 16.90 -26.91 4.54
N HIS A 199 18.00 -27.19 3.84
CA HIS A 199 18.77 -28.41 4.01
C HIS A 199 19.76 -28.36 5.17
N ASN A 200 19.93 -27.20 5.82
CA ASN A 200 20.81 -27.10 6.98
C ASN A 200 20.25 -27.84 8.20
N PRO A 201 21.10 -28.58 8.94
CA PRO A 201 20.68 -29.29 10.14
C PRO A 201 20.18 -28.32 11.22
N CYS A 202 20.86 -27.17 11.37
CA CYS A 202 20.57 -26.13 12.35
C CYS A 202 19.94 -24.93 11.65
N LEU A 203 18.61 -24.78 11.77
CA LEU A 203 17.90 -23.61 11.23
C LEU A 203 17.78 -22.55 12.32
N ASN A 204 18.16 -21.32 11.99
CA ASN A 204 18.00 -20.16 12.85
C ASN A 204 16.67 -19.45 12.55
N GLU A 205 15.82 -19.29 13.56
CA GLU A 205 14.51 -18.64 13.42
C GLU A 205 14.60 -17.18 12.96
N GLN A 206 15.65 -16.46 13.37
CA GLN A 206 15.89 -15.09 12.92
C GLN A 206 16.18 -15.07 11.41
N THR A 207 16.96 -16.03 10.91
CA THR A 207 17.23 -16.17 9.47
C THR A 207 15.97 -16.54 8.71
N LEU A 208 15.15 -17.47 9.21
CA LEU A 208 13.84 -17.80 8.62
C LEU A 208 12.92 -16.56 8.56
N ASN A 209 12.96 -15.73 9.60
CA ASN A 209 12.23 -14.47 9.65
C ASN A 209 12.71 -13.48 8.59
N TYR A 210 14.03 -13.40 8.32
CA TYR A 210 14.57 -12.58 7.22
C TYR A 210 14.11 -13.09 5.85
N ILE A 211 14.10 -14.40 5.61
CA ILE A 211 13.62 -14.97 4.34
C ILE A 211 12.14 -14.64 4.13
N LEU A 212 11.28 -14.97 5.08
CA LEU A 212 9.82 -14.79 4.95
C LEU A 212 9.43 -13.31 4.81
N ASN A 213 10.01 -12.43 5.62
CA ASN A 213 9.77 -10.99 5.48
C ASN A 213 10.42 -10.43 4.21
N GLY A 214 11.54 -11.00 3.76
CA GLY A 214 12.19 -10.63 2.50
C GLY A 214 11.28 -10.85 1.31
N PHE A 215 10.61 -12.00 1.24
CA PHE A 215 9.59 -12.25 0.24
C PHE A 215 8.41 -11.27 0.37
N ALA A 216 7.88 -11.06 1.58
CA ALA A 216 6.74 -10.14 1.78
C ALA A 216 7.04 -8.70 1.36
N VAL A 217 8.18 -8.14 1.81
CA VAL A 217 8.65 -6.78 1.48
C VAL A 217 8.84 -6.58 -0.01
N ASN A 218 9.37 -7.60 -0.69
CA ASN A 218 9.60 -7.55 -2.12
C ASN A 218 8.34 -7.86 -2.94
N TYR A 219 7.17 -7.93 -2.29
CA TYR A 219 5.89 -8.23 -2.92
C TYR A 219 5.82 -9.64 -3.54
N GLU A 220 6.40 -10.65 -2.87
CA GLU A 220 6.27 -12.08 -3.23
C GLU A 220 5.53 -12.89 -2.15
N PRO A 221 4.28 -12.53 -1.78
CA PRO A 221 3.57 -13.22 -0.70
C PRO A 221 3.26 -14.69 -1.00
N GLU A 222 3.12 -15.09 -2.26
CA GLU A 222 2.97 -16.50 -2.64
C GLU A 222 4.23 -17.32 -2.30
N GLN A 223 5.43 -16.78 -2.55
CA GLN A 223 6.69 -17.43 -2.17
C GLN A 223 6.82 -17.51 -0.64
N ALA A 224 6.46 -16.44 0.08
CA ALA A 224 6.45 -16.45 1.55
C ALA A 224 5.53 -17.56 2.10
N LYS A 225 4.34 -17.73 1.50
CA LYS A 225 3.38 -18.79 1.88
C LYS A 225 3.94 -20.19 1.64
N LEU A 226 4.51 -20.43 0.46
CA LEU A 226 5.11 -21.73 0.10
C LEU A 226 6.26 -22.07 1.05
N PHE A 227 7.17 -21.12 1.27
CA PHE A 227 8.30 -21.31 2.17
C PHE A 227 7.85 -21.56 3.62
N LEU A 228 6.84 -20.83 4.11
CA LEU A 228 6.29 -21.09 5.45
C LEU A 228 5.71 -22.50 5.55
N SER A 229 5.02 -22.99 4.51
CA SER A 229 4.53 -24.35 4.46
C SER A 229 5.65 -25.38 4.52
N GLU A 230 6.74 -25.16 3.79
CA GLU A 230 7.92 -26.04 3.84
C GLU A 230 8.56 -26.06 5.23
N VAL A 231 8.80 -24.89 5.83
CA VAL A 231 9.38 -24.76 7.17
C VAL A 231 8.52 -25.43 8.24
N THR A 232 7.19 -25.22 8.19
CA THR A 232 6.26 -25.83 9.15
C THR A 232 6.15 -27.35 8.99
N ASN A 233 6.31 -27.87 7.77
CA ASN A 233 6.31 -29.32 7.50
C ASN A 233 7.55 -30.04 8.05
N MET A 234 8.63 -29.32 8.39
CA MET A 234 9.84 -29.91 8.99
C MET A 234 9.64 -30.36 10.44
N ARG A 235 8.48 -30.09 11.05
CA ARG A 235 8.11 -30.49 12.42
C ARG A 235 9.12 -30.04 13.50
N LYS A 236 9.77 -28.91 13.29
CA LYS A 236 10.52 -28.20 14.34
C LYS A 236 9.54 -27.34 15.13
N ASN A 237 9.71 -27.23 16.46
CA ASN A 237 8.91 -26.31 17.27
C ASN A 237 9.30 -24.87 16.96
N LEU A 238 8.54 -24.21 16.09
CA LEU A 238 8.78 -22.82 15.70
C LEU A 238 8.16 -21.86 16.73
N ASN A 239 8.87 -20.77 17.01
CA ASN A 239 8.39 -19.67 17.83
C ASN A 239 7.25 -18.91 17.16
N VAL A 240 6.20 -18.61 17.94
CA VAL A 240 5.02 -17.85 17.50
C VAL A 240 5.34 -16.46 16.95
N ILE A 241 6.44 -15.85 17.41
CA ILE A 241 6.91 -14.53 16.91
C ILE A 241 7.13 -14.57 15.40
N LEU A 242 7.58 -15.70 14.85
CA LEU A 242 7.76 -15.88 13.40
C LEU A 242 6.44 -15.74 12.64
N LEU A 243 5.35 -16.32 13.16
CA LEU A 243 4.04 -16.18 12.54
C LEU A 243 3.55 -14.72 12.63
N GLU A 244 3.73 -14.08 13.79
CA GLU A 244 3.32 -12.69 14.00
C GLU A 244 3.97 -11.75 12.99
N THR A 245 5.29 -11.77 12.87
CA THR A 245 6.05 -10.89 11.99
C THR A 245 5.67 -11.06 10.53
N VAL A 246 5.51 -12.31 10.10
CA VAL A 246 5.13 -12.65 8.71
C VAL A 246 3.73 -12.17 8.39
N LEU A 247 2.75 -12.40 9.27
CA LEU A 247 1.37 -11.93 9.05
C LEU A 247 1.30 -10.39 9.05
N MET A 248 2.05 -9.72 9.92
CA MET A 248 2.16 -8.26 9.92
C MET A 248 2.74 -7.74 8.60
N SER A 249 3.82 -8.34 8.10
CA SER A 249 4.45 -7.96 6.83
C SER A 249 3.54 -8.22 5.63
N LEU A 250 2.93 -9.40 5.53
CA LEU A 250 2.00 -9.75 4.44
C LEU A 250 0.80 -8.78 4.40
N SER A 251 0.23 -8.47 5.56
CA SER A 251 -0.85 -7.47 5.71
C SER A 251 -0.40 -6.08 5.23
N LYS A 252 0.80 -5.64 5.65
CA LYS A 252 1.35 -4.33 5.33
C LYS A 252 1.63 -4.15 3.83
N TYR A 253 2.20 -5.16 3.17
CA TYR A 253 2.58 -5.09 1.76
C TYR A 253 1.46 -5.54 0.79
N GLY A 254 0.24 -5.71 1.30
CA GLY A 254 -0.96 -5.86 0.47
C GLY A 254 -1.18 -7.24 -0.12
N ALA A 255 -0.83 -8.29 0.62
CA ALA A 255 -1.13 -9.68 0.26
C ALA A 255 -2.65 -9.93 0.14
N LEU A 256 -3.01 -10.93 -0.67
CA LEU A 256 -4.36 -11.48 -0.76
C LEU A 256 -4.81 -12.05 0.59
N PHE A 257 -6.11 -11.97 0.88
CA PHE A 257 -6.65 -12.40 2.17
C PHE A 257 -6.47 -13.92 2.35
N GLU A 258 -6.64 -14.65 1.24
CA GLU A 258 -6.45 -16.09 1.09
C GLU A 258 -5.04 -16.52 1.48
N ILE A 259 -4.03 -15.71 1.18
CA ILE A 259 -2.64 -15.98 1.56
C ILE A 259 -2.47 -15.92 3.08
N ILE A 260 -3.00 -14.86 3.70
CA ILE A 260 -2.94 -14.64 5.14
C ILE A 260 -3.64 -15.80 5.89
N ILE A 261 -4.82 -16.19 5.43
CA ILE A 261 -5.56 -17.32 6.01
C ILE A 261 -4.82 -18.64 5.81
N ASN A 262 -4.25 -18.88 4.64
CA ASN A 262 -3.51 -20.11 4.37
C ASN A 262 -2.28 -20.25 5.28
N CYS A 263 -1.54 -19.16 5.54
CA CYS A 263 -0.41 -19.18 6.47
C CYS A 263 -0.86 -19.61 7.89
N VAL A 264 -1.98 -19.08 8.37
CA VAL A 264 -2.54 -19.42 9.69
C VAL A 264 -3.03 -20.86 9.75
N GLN A 265 -3.77 -21.30 8.73
CA GLN A 265 -4.25 -22.68 8.63
C GLN A 265 -3.08 -23.67 8.61
N THR A 266 -2.06 -23.39 7.82
CA THR A 266 -0.84 -24.21 7.73
C THR A 266 -0.15 -24.31 9.10
N TRP A 267 -0.03 -23.19 9.81
CA TRP A 267 0.55 -23.16 11.16
C TRP A 267 -0.24 -23.96 12.19
N ILE A 268 -1.58 -23.85 12.16
CA ILE A 268 -2.46 -24.60 13.07
C ILE A 268 -2.37 -26.11 12.77
N LEU A 269 -2.37 -26.49 11.49
CA LEU A 269 -2.32 -27.89 11.07
C LEU A 269 -0.97 -28.55 11.36
N SER A 270 0.13 -27.79 11.33
CA SER A 270 1.47 -28.33 11.62
C SER A 270 1.71 -28.62 13.10
N ARG A 271 0.74 -28.34 13.99
CA ARG A 271 0.85 -28.52 15.45
C ARG A 271 2.02 -27.76 16.08
N ASN A 272 2.35 -26.60 15.52
CA ASN A 272 3.29 -25.66 16.12
C ASN A 272 2.72 -25.04 17.41
N THR A 273 3.49 -24.14 18.01
CA THR A 273 3.02 -23.29 19.12
C THR A 273 1.69 -22.61 18.76
N LEU A 274 0.81 -22.44 19.75
CA LEU A 274 -0.48 -21.80 19.52
C LEU A 274 -0.29 -20.38 18.97
N PRO A 275 -1.10 -19.93 17.99
CA PRO A 275 -1.05 -18.55 17.53
C PRO A 275 -1.27 -17.56 18.68
N SER A 276 -0.49 -16.49 18.71
CA SER A 276 -0.64 -15.45 19.73
C SER A 276 -1.86 -14.56 19.47
N ALA A 277 -2.28 -13.82 20.49
CA ALA A 277 -3.33 -12.81 20.35
C ALA A 277 -2.97 -11.75 19.29
N ARG A 278 -1.69 -11.36 19.18
CA ARG A 278 -1.23 -10.41 18.17
C ARG A 278 -1.38 -10.95 16.75
N ALA A 279 -0.96 -12.19 16.51
CA ALA A 279 -1.15 -12.85 15.21
C ALA A 279 -2.66 -12.92 14.87
N MET A 280 -3.48 -13.38 15.81
CA MET A 280 -4.92 -13.52 15.59
C MET A 280 -5.64 -12.17 15.45
N ALA A 281 -5.18 -11.09 16.09
CA ALA A 281 -5.72 -9.75 15.91
C ALA A 281 -5.49 -9.22 14.48
N VAL A 282 -4.32 -9.50 13.88
CA VAL A 282 -4.04 -9.18 12.48
C VAL A 282 -4.99 -9.95 11.56
N VAL A 283 -5.14 -11.25 11.78
CA VAL A 283 -6.03 -12.11 10.99
C VAL A 283 -7.48 -11.65 11.08
N LEU A 284 -7.95 -11.37 12.30
CA LEU A 284 -9.30 -10.86 12.55
C LEU A 284 -9.53 -9.51 11.85
N SER A 285 -8.56 -8.59 11.95
CA SER A 285 -8.64 -7.28 11.26
C SER A 285 -8.70 -7.42 9.74
N GLN A 286 -7.97 -8.38 9.16
CA GLN A 286 -8.06 -8.69 7.73
C GLN A 286 -9.39 -9.37 7.38
N GLY A 287 -9.89 -10.26 8.24
CA GLY A 287 -11.20 -10.90 8.12
C GLY A 287 -12.33 -9.88 8.11
N TYR A 288 -12.32 -8.90 9.02
CA TYR A 288 -13.30 -7.81 9.02
C TYR A 288 -13.26 -6.93 7.77
N LYS A 289 -12.11 -6.86 7.09
CA LYS A 289 -11.94 -6.04 5.89
C LYS A 289 -12.28 -6.77 4.58
N TYR A 290 -12.01 -8.08 4.51
CA TYR A 290 -12.06 -8.86 3.27
C TYR A 290 -12.78 -10.20 3.39
N GLY A 291 -12.96 -10.71 4.61
CA GLY A 291 -13.61 -11.98 4.88
C GLY A 291 -15.12 -11.92 4.70
N THR A 292 -15.70 -13.09 4.45
CA THR A 292 -17.13 -13.33 4.54
C THR A 292 -17.56 -13.46 6.00
N VAL A 293 -18.86 -13.35 6.27
CA VAL A 293 -19.42 -13.52 7.63
C VAL A 293 -19.06 -14.87 8.23
N ASN A 294 -19.03 -15.93 7.42
CA ASN A 294 -18.68 -17.28 7.87
C ASN A 294 -17.19 -17.39 8.23
N GLU A 295 -16.29 -16.90 7.37
CA GLU A 295 -14.85 -16.91 7.64
C GLU A 295 -14.52 -16.10 8.90
N VAL A 296 -15.16 -14.94 9.10
CA VAL A 296 -14.99 -14.13 10.31
C VAL A 296 -15.45 -14.89 11.56
N ARG A 297 -16.60 -15.57 11.49
CA ARG A 297 -17.10 -16.41 12.59
C ARG A 297 -16.14 -17.54 12.92
N GLU A 298 -15.53 -18.18 11.91
CA GLU A 298 -14.52 -19.23 12.13
C GLU A 298 -13.27 -18.66 12.83
N ILE A 299 -12.80 -17.48 12.44
CA ILE A 299 -11.69 -16.79 13.11
C ILE A 299 -12.05 -16.49 14.57
N GLU A 300 -13.24 -15.96 14.84
CA GLU A 300 -13.73 -15.67 16.20
C GLU A 300 -13.86 -16.96 17.04
N GLN A 301 -14.29 -18.06 16.45
CA GLN A 301 -14.32 -19.37 17.13
C GLN A 301 -12.93 -19.88 17.46
N LEU A 302 -11.94 -19.69 16.59
CA LEU A 302 -10.54 -20.05 16.88
C LEU A 302 -9.99 -19.23 18.04
N ILE A 303 -10.22 -17.92 18.04
CA ILE A 303 -9.86 -17.01 19.14
C ILE A 303 -10.49 -17.49 20.45
N TYR A 304 -11.76 -17.90 20.43
CA TYR A 304 -12.44 -18.44 21.60
C TYR A 304 -11.85 -19.76 22.08
N ARG A 305 -11.62 -20.71 21.17
CA ARG A 305 -11.04 -22.02 21.51
C ARG A 305 -9.63 -21.90 22.11
N TYR A 306 -8.87 -20.88 21.71
CA TYR A 306 -7.53 -20.61 22.25
C TYR A 306 -7.52 -19.69 23.48
N GLY A 307 -8.68 -19.27 23.98
CA GLY A 307 -8.77 -18.43 25.18
C GLY A 307 -8.25 -17.00 24.98
N LEU A 308 -8.24 -16.49 23.76
CA LEU A 308 -7.62 -15.19 23.42
C LEU A 308 -8.62 -14.01 23.47
N ASN A 309 -9.89 -14.23 23.82
CA ASN A 309 -10.93 -13.19 23.72
C ASN A 309 -10.70 -11.98 24.60
N GLU A 310 -10.10 -12.17 25.78
CA GLU A 310 -9.88 -11.10 26.75
C GLU A 310 -8.62 -10.29 26.47
N ASP A 311 -7.77 -10.74 25.53
CA ASP A 311 -6.58 -9.98 25.14
C ASP A 311 -6.99 -8.64 24.52
N PHE A 312 -6.32 -7.57 24.95
CA PHE A 312 -6.67 -6.22 24.53
C PHE A 312 -6.56 -6.03 23.01
N ARG A 313 -5.66 -6.71 22.31
CA ARG A 313 -5.47 -6.58 20.85
C ARG A 313 -6.67 -7.15 20.09
N ILE A 314 -7.26 -8.22 20.62
CA ILE A 314 -8.48 -8.81 20.06
C ILE A 314 -9.68 -7.89 20.32
N ARG A 315 -9.84 -7.41 21.56
CA ARG A 315 -10.91 -6.48 21.94
C ARG A 315 -10.82 -5.18 21.13
N GLU A 316 -9.62 -4.64 20.98
CA GLU A 316 -9.35 -3.47 20.15
C GLU A 316 -9.73 -3.68 18.68
N ALA A 317 -9.35 -4.82 18.08
CA ALA A 317 -9.72 -5.13 16.70
C ALA A 317 -11.25 -5.22 16.52
N LYS A 318 -11.95 -5.82 17.49
CA LYS A 318 -13.42 -5.89 17.53
C LYS A 318 -14.04 -4.49 17.65
N LEU A 319 -13.57 -3.67 18.59
CA LEU A 319 -14.04 -2.31 18.80
C LEU A 319 -13.88 -1.46 17.53
N LYS A 320 -12.68 -1.45 16.93
CA LYS A 320 -12.41 -0.70 15.70
C LYS A 320 -13.31 -1.13 14.54
N TYR A 321 -13.56 -2.43 14.42
CA TYR A 321 -14.49 -2.95 13.43
C TYR A 321 -15.93 -2.51 13.72
N GLN A 322 -16.42 -2.65 14.95
CA GLN A 322 -17.76 -2.22 15.34
C GLN A 322 -18.00 -0.75 14.98
N VAL A 323 -17.10 0.14 15.40
CA VAL A 323 -17.14 1.58 15.07
C VAL A 323 -17.17 1.80 13.56
N CYS A 324 -16.30 1.13 12.80
CA CYS A 324 -16.24 1.27 11.35
C CYS A 324 -17.45 0.68 10.61
N ASN A 325 -18.08 -0.34 11.17
CA ASN A 325 -19.15 -1.11 10.55
C ASN A 325 -20.55 -0.52 10.80
N ARG A 326 -20.73 0.35 11.82
CA ARG A 326 -21.99 1.06 12.09
C ARG A 326 -22.48 1.84 10.88
N ASP A 327 -21.57 2.56 10.22
CA ASP A 327 -21.81 3.19 8.93
C ASP A 327 -20.73 2.76 7.96
N LYS A 328 -21.05 1.85 7.03
CA LYS A 328 -20.07 1.34 6.05
C LYS A 328 -19.68 2.36 4.98
N ILE A 329 -20.43 3.45 4.86
CA ILE A 329 -20.41 4.38 3.75
C ILE A 329 -19.64 5.65 4.14
N ALA A 330 -19.95 6.22 5.30
CA ALA A 330 -19.28 7.40 5.83
C ALA A 330 -17.78 7.14 6.03
N PHE A 331 -16.94 8.12 5.70
CA PHE A 331 -15.50 8.01 5.98
C PHE A 331 -15.23 8.23 7.45
N LYS A 332 -15.86 9.27 8.02
CA LYS A 332 -15.79 9.57 9.45
C LYS A 332 -16.81 8.74 10.21
N LYS A 333 -16.47 8.42 11.46
CA LYS A 333 -17.24 7.52 12.32
C LYS A 333 -17.66 8.26 13.57
N GLN A 334 -18.91 8.07 13.95
CA GLN A 334 -19.41 8.49 15.25
C GLN A 334 -18.89 7.53 16.32
N ILE A 335 -18.35 8.12 17.39
CA ILE A 335 -17.94 7.39 18.60
C ILE A 335 -19.07 7.54 19.61
N LEU A 336 -19.55 6.42 20.14
CA LEU A 336 -20.61 6.35 21.16
C LEU A 336 -19.99 6.28 22.56
N ALA A 337 -20.80 6.55 23.59
CA ALA A 337 -20.37 6.43 24.97
C ALA A 337 -19.84 5.01 25.29
N GLU A 338 -20.54 3.98 24.81
CA GLU A 338 -20.15 2.57 24.96
C GLU A 338 -18.76 2.26 24.38
N ASP A 339 -18.34 2.95 23.31
CA ASP A 339 -17.00 2.79 22.75
C ASP A 339 -15.93 3.34 23.69
N VAL A 340 -16.23 4.49 24.30
CA VAL A 340 -15.34 5.15 25.26
C VAL A 340 -15.25 4.32 26.53
N ASP A 341 -16.35 3.71 26.96
CA ASP A 341 -16.38 2.78 28.09
C ASP A 341 -15.51 1.55 27.83
N GLU A 342 -15.63 0.93 26.66
CA GLU A 342 -14.77 -0.21 26.27
C GLU A 342 -13.29 0.18 26.21
N VAL A 343 -12.96 1.37 25.67
CA VAL A 343 -11.58 1.90 25.70
C VAL A 343 -11.08 2.05 27.14
N ASN A 344 -11.89 2.65 28.02
CA ASN A 344 -11.53 2.85 29.42
C ASN A 344 -11.39 1.54 30.19
N ASP A 345 -12.20 0.53 29.86
CA ASP A 345 -12.12 -0.79 30.46
C ASP A 345 -10.86 -1.54 30.03
N ILE A 346 -10.46 -1.44 28.75
CA ILE A 346 -9.17 -1.96 28.27
C ILE A 346 -8.01 -1.27 29.00
N ILE A 347 -8.04 0.06 29.11
CA ILE A 347 -7.03 0.84 29.85
C ILE A 347 -6.93 0.38 31.30
N ARG A 348 -8.08 0.23 32.00
CA ARG A 348 -8.13 -0.22 33.39
C ARG A 348 -7.54 -1.62 33.56
N MET A 349 -7.86 -2.53 32.64
CA MET A 349 -7.32 -3.89 32.62
C MET A 349 -5.79 -3.89 32.46
N LEU A 350 -5.25 -3.12 31.50
CA LEU A 350 -3.81 -3.02 31.27
C LEU A 350 -3.07 -2.35 32.44
N ARG A 351 -3.66 -1.32 33.05
CA ARG A 351 -3.15 -0.67 34.27
C ARG A 351 -3.05 -1.67 35.43
N SER A 352 -4.13 -2.41 35.69
CA SER A 352 -4.17 -3.38 36.79
C SER A 352 -3.15 -4.52 36.63
N SER A 353 -2.77 -4.82 35.39
CA SER A 353 -1.76 -5.83 35.05
C SER A 353 -0.33 -5.28 35.04
N ASN A 354 -0.14 -3.98 35.29
CA ASN A 354 1.15 -3.27 35.27
C ASN A 354 1.96 -3.45 33.96
N LYS A 355 1.28 -3.52 32.82
CA LYS A 355 1.90 -3.75 31.49
C LYS A 355 2.08 -2.46 30.69
N VAL A 356 3.06 -1.65 31.05
CA VAL A 356 3.29 -0.31 30.46
C VAL A 356 3.51 -0.36 28.94
N ALA A 357 4.23 -1.36 28.41
CA ALA A 357 4.50 -1.48 26.99
C ALA A 357 3.22 -1.77 26.17
N GLU A 358 2.36 -2.68 26.65
CA GLU A 358 1.07 -3.00 26.02
C GLU A 358 0.11 -1.80 26.08
N LEU A 359 0.13 -1.08 27.21
CA LEU A 359 -0.65 0.15 27.38
C LEU A 359 -0.21 1.25 26.40
N THR A 360 1.11 1.41 26.20
CA THR A 360 1.67 2.34 25.21
C THR A 360 1.26 1.96 23.79
N GLU A 361 1.36 0.67 23.42
CA GLU A 361 0.92 0.14 22.13
C GLU A 361 -0.57 0.44 21.87
N PHE A 362 -1.42 0.20 22.87
CA PHE A 362 -2.85 0.48 22.78
C PHE A 362 -3.13 1.97 22.56
N TYR A 363 -2.48 2.86 23.31
CA TYR A 363 -2.65 4.30 23.16
C TYR A 363 -2.28 4.80 21.76
N HIS A 364 -1.13 4.37 21.25
CA HIS A 364 -0.69 4.73 19.89
C HIS A 364 -1.72 4.28 18.85
N SER A 365 -2.18 3.05 18.99
CA SER A 365 -3.11 2.43 18.06
C SER A 365 -4.50 3.09 18.09
N MET A 366 -4.94 3.59 19.24
CA MET A 366 -6.20 4.35 19.39
C MET A 366 -6.09 5.79 18.91
N VAL A 367 -4.98 6.48 19.15
CA VAL A 367 -4.71 7.81 18.57
C VAL A 367 -4.73 7.74 17.05
N ASP A 368 -4.02 6.77 16.47
CA ASP A 368 -4.00 6.52 15.02
C ASP A 368 -5.40 6.29 14.45
N PHE A 369 -6.23 5.56 15.19
CA PHE A 369 -7.60 5.27 14.79
C PHE A 369 -8.47 6.53 14.82
N PHE A 370 -8.46 7.29 15.91
CA PHE A 370 -9.26 8.51 16.03
C PHE A 370 -8.80 9.60 15.07
N VAL A 371 -7.50 9.82 14.90
CA VAL A 371 -6.95 10.74 13.89
C VAL A 371 -7.53 10.48 12.50
N ARG A 372 -7.63 9.21 12.09
CA ARG A 372 -8.12 8.84 10.77
C ARG A 372 -9.65 8.96 10.68
N TYR A 373 -10.37 8.45 11.67
CA TYR A 373 -11.80 8.19 11.56
C TYR A 373 -12.70 9.19 12.29
N THR A 374 -12.20 10.07 13.15
CA THR A 374 -13.03 11.08 13.83
C THR A 374 -12.76 12.49 13.30
N THR A 375 -13.72 13.39 13.51
CA THR A 375 -13.55 14.84 13.28
C THR A 375 -13.20 15.55 14.58
N SER A 376 -13.86 15.16 15.69
CA SER A 376 -13.63 15.73 17.03
C SER A 376 -12.21 15.46 17.54
N THR A 377 -11.59 16.46 18.18
CA THR A 377 -10.36 16.33 18.97
C THR A 377 -10.61 15.69 20.34
N THR A 378 -11.84 15.73 20.85
CA THR A 378 -12.17 15.32 22.23
C THR A 378 -11.72 13.90 22.57
N HIS A 379 -11.90 12.94 21.67
CA HIS A 379 -11.47 11.55 21.88
C HIS A 379 -9.95 11.39 21.85
N ILE A 380 -9.26 12.20 21.04
CA ILE A 380 -7.79 12.21 21.00
C ILE A 380 -7.26 12.81 22.31
N GLU A 381 -7.81 13.95 22.73
CA GLU A 381 -7.49 14.61 24.00
C GLU A 381 -7.75 13.70 25.20
N HIS A 382 -8.85 12.94 25.18
CA HIS A 382 -9.13 11.93 26.21
C HIS A 382 -8.01 10.90 26.31
N ILE A 383 -7.59 10.32 25.17
CA ILE A 383 -6.47 9.36 25.16
C ILE A 383 -5.17 10.00 25.65
N LEU A 384 -4.81 11.19 25.16
CA LEU A 384 -3.60 11.90 25.59
C LEU A 384 -3.62 12.23 27.09
N LYS A 385 -4.79 12.57 27.65
CA LYS A 385 -4.97 12.78 29.08
C LYS A 385 -4.76 11.47 29.86
N GLN A 386 -5.30 10.35 29.38
CA GLN A 386 -5.08 9.05 30.01
C GLN A 386 -3.60 8.63 29.97
N MET A 387 -2.91 8.86 28.84
CA MET A 387 -1.46 8.66 28.72
C MET A 387 -0.69 9.48 29.76
N SER A 388 -1.02 10.76 29.91
CA SER A 388 -0.38 11.65 30.88
C SER A 388 -0.62 11.21 32.33
N ILE A 389 -1.82 10.70 32.66
CA ILE A 389 -2.14 10.15 33.99
C ILE A 389 -1.28 8.91 34.27
N ASP A 390 -0.99 8.12 33.24
CA ASP A 390 -0.14 6.92 33.34
C ASP A 390 1.37 7.23 33.29
N GLY A 391 1.76 8.51 33.21
CA GLY A 391 3.15 8.92 33.09
C GLY A 391 3.80 8.55 31.75
N ILE A 392 3.01 8.19 30.74
CA ILE A 392 3.50 7.89 29.38
C ILE A 392 3.61 9.20 28.61
N GLN A 393 4.84 9.57 28.24
CA GLN A 393 5.09 10.79 27.48
C GLN A 393 4.68 10.64 26.01
N THR A 394 4.18 11.72 25.43
CA THR A 394 3.91 11.80 24.00
C THR A 394 5.21 11.72 23.22
N ASP A 395 5.36 10.66 22.43
CA ASP A 395 6.56 10.41 21.65
C ASP A 395 6.40 10.86 20.17
N LYS A 396 7.48 10.66 19.40
CA LYS A 396 7.54 11.01 17.98
C LYS A 396 6.42 10.40 17.14
N ASP A 397 5.97 9.18 17.47
CA ASP A 397 5.01 8.45 16.64
C ASP A 397 3.61 9.03 16.85
N ILE A 398 3.26 9.40 18.08
CA ILE A 398 2.04 10.16 18.38
C ILE A 398 2.05 11.51 17.67
N TYR A 399 3.14 12.28 17.78
CA TYR A 399 3.23 13.57 17.09
C TYR A 399 3.09 13.44 15.58
N ARG A 400 3.70 12.41 14.96
CA ARG A 400 3.53 12.12 13.53
C ARG A 400 2.06 11.90 13.21
N SER A 401 1.33 11.14 14.03
CA SER A 401 -0.10 10.90 13.84
C SER A 401 -0.94 12.16 14.01
N LEU A 402 -0.62 13.02 14.97
CA LEU A 402 -1.28 14.32 15.14
C LEU A 402 -1.05 15.24 13.92
N MET A 403 0.17 15.31 13.37
CA MET A 403 0.43 16.05 12.13
C MET A 403 -0.36 15.48 10.95
N GLN A 404 -0.45 14.15 10.84
CA GLN A 404 -1.24 13.48 9.80
C GLN A 404 -2.73 13.82 9.87
N LYS A 405 -3.27 14.13 11.06
CA LYS A 405 -4.64 14.65 11.19
C LYS A 405 -4.85 15.87 10.30
N TYR A 406 -4.03 16.89 10.46
CA TYR A 406 -4.18 18.14 9.72
C TYR A 406 -3.97 17.95 8.20
N LEU A 407 -3.11 17.01 7.79
CA LEU A 407 -2.95 16.62 6.39
C LEU A 407 -4.20 15.94 5.82
N ILE A 408 -4.81 15.01 6.57
CA ILE A 408 -6.03 14.30 6.17
C ILE A 408 -7.20 15.27 6.04
N HIS A 409 -7.25 16.27 6.91
CA HIS A 409 -8.34 17.25 6.98
C HIS A 409 -8.12 18.51 6.12
N GLU A 410 -7.00 18.62 5.40
CA GLU A 410 -6.67 19.79 4.56
C GLU A 410 -6.67 21.12 5.35
N LYS A 411 -6.08 21.14 6.57
CA LYS A 411 -6.07 22.31 7.47
C LYS A 411 -4.64 22.78 7.82
N PHE A 412 -4.02 23.53 6.92
CA PHE A 412 -2.64 24.02 7.10
C PHE A 412 -2.47 25.05 8.23
N LEU A 413 -3.37 26.02 8.38
CA LEU A 413 -3.24 27.03 9.44
C LEU A 413 -3.33 26.39 10.84
N ASP A 414 -4.20 25.42 11.00
CA ASP A 414 -4.32 24.67 12.26
C ASP A 414 -3.07 23.84 12.54
N LEU A 415 -2.45 23.25 11.51
CA LEU A 415 -1.15 22.58 11.64
C LEU A 415 -0.07 23.57 12.12
N ALA A 416 -0.02 24.77 11.55
CA ALA A 416 0.93 25.80 11.96
C ALA A 416 0.74 26.17 13.45
N ASN A 417 -0.50 26.39 13.89
CA ASN A 417 -0.85 26.66 15.29
C ASN A 417 -0.44 25.50 16.21
N PHE A 418 -0.65 24.27 15.76
CA PHE A 418 -0.25 23.08 16.50
C PHE A 418 1.28 22.99 16.68
N LEU A 419 2.07 23.21 15.62
CA LEU A 419 3.53 23.13 15.68
C LEU A 419 4.11 24.12 16.70
N GLU A 420 3.58 25.34 16.73
CA GLU A 420 4.02 26.37 17.68
C GLU A 420 3.59 26.05 19.12
N SER A 421 2.31 25.73 19.33
CA SER A 421 1.75 25.52 20.68
C SER A 421 2.29 24.27 21.37
N SER A 422 2.58 23.22 20.61
CA SER A 422 3.09 21.94 21.14
C SER A 422 4.58 21.95 21.47
N ASN A 423 5.33 23.01 21.11
CA ASN A 423 6.78 23.08 21.25
C ASN A 423 7.49 21.83 20.70
N MET A 424 7.00 21.26 19.58
CA MET A 424 7.54 20.03 18.98
C MET A 424 9.05 20.05 18.83
N SER A 425 9.64 21.20 18.47
CA SER A 425 11.09 21.36 18.30
C SER A 425 11.93 21.05 19.53
N LYS A 426 11.36 21.12 20.74
CA LYS A 426 12.05 20.78 21.99
C LYS A 426 11.90 19.32 22.39
N ASN A 427 10.84 18.67 21.92
CA ASN A 427 10.42 17.35 22.40
C ASN A 427 10.69 16.24 21.39
N VAL A 428 10.81 16.57 20.10
CA VAL A 428 10.94 15.61 19.01
C VAL A 428 12.10 16.03 18.10
N PRO A 429 13.08 15.16 17.81
CA PRO A 429 14.11 15.44 16.82
C PRO A 429 13.52 15.71 15.44
N PHE A 430 14.11 16.63 14.69
CA PHE A 430 13.66 16.91 13.33
C PHE A 430 13.87 15.68 12.40
N GLU A 431 12.83 15.32 11.66
CA GLU A 431 12.88 14.33 10.59
C GLU A 431 12.38 14.96 9.29
N LEU A 432 12.95 14.54 8.14
CA LEU A 432 12.56 15.06 6.81
C LEU A 432 11.07 14.87 6.50
N GLU A 433 10.44 13.85 7.09
CA GLU A 433 9.02 13.58 6.92
C GLU A 433 8.15 14.72 7.47
N HIS A 434 8.56 15.40 8.54
CA HIS A 434 7.82 16.53 9.09
C HIS A 434 7.66 17.64 8.05
N LEU A 435 8.74 17.94 7.33
CA LEU A 435 8.73 18.97 6.30
C LEU A 435 7.94 18.56 5.05
N GLN A 436 7.92 17.26 4.73
CA GLN A 436 7.04 16.71 3.69
C GLN A 436 5.57 16.88 4.07
N VAL A 437 5.18 16.54 5.31
CA VAL A 437 3.80 16.68 5.78
C VAL A 437 3.36 18.15 5.78
N ILE A 438 4.22 19.08 6.23
CA ILE A 438 3.94 20.53 6.19
C ILE A 438 3.69 20.98 4.75
N PHE A 439 4.59 20.61 3.83
CA PHE A 439 4.46 20.95 2.41
C PHE A 439 3.18 20.37 1.79
N GLU A 440 2.93 19.08 1.98
CA GLU A 440 1.73 18.42 1.44
C GLU A 440 0.44 19.02 2.01
N THR A 441 0.42 19.38 3.29
CA THR A 441 -0.74 19.99 3.93
C THR A 441 -1.03 21.35 3.31
N PHE A 442 0.00 22.16 3.05
CA PHE A 442 -0.17 23.44 2.35
C PHE A 442 -0.75 23.23 0.95
N VAL A 443 -0.16 22.35 0.14
CA VAL A 443 -0.60 22.11 -1.26
C VAL A 443 -2.06 21.65 -1.30
N ARG A 444 -2.51 20.85 -0.33
CA ARG A 444 -3.90 20.38 -0.26
C ARG A 444 -4.88 21.45 0.20
N SER A 445 -4.48 22.27 1.17
CA SER A 445 -5.33 23.33 1.76
C SER A 445 -5.45 24.54 0.83
N TYR A 446 -4.34 24.96 0.22
CA TYR A 446 -4.21 26.18 -0.58
C TYR A 446 -3.62 25.89 -1.98
N PRO A 447 -4.33 25.10 -2.81
CA PRO A 447 -3.80 24.64 -4.09
C PRO A 447 -3.54 25.79 -5.09
N HIS A 448 -4.15 26.96 -4.90
CA HIS A 448 -3.99 28.13 -5.77
C HIS A 448 -2.72 28.94 -5.48
N TYR A 449 -2.23 28.90 -4.25
CA TYR A 449 -0.98 29.55 -3.82
C TYR A 449 0.22 28.60 -3.90
N THR A 450 0.01 27.38 -4.42
CA THR A 450 1.02 26.30 -4.42
C THR A 450 2.27 26.64 -5.24
N GLU A 451 2.15 27.28 -6.40
CA GLU A 451 3.31 27.62 -7.22
C GLU A 451 4.24 28.60 -6.51
N GLU A 452 3.69 29.69 -5.98
CA GLU A 452 4.44 30.68 -5.22
C GLU A 452 5.09 30.05 -3.98
N PHE A 453 4.31 29.28 -3.20
CA PHE A 453 4.83 28.57 -2.04
C PHE A 453 5.94 27.59 -2.42
N TYR A 454 5.78 26.85 -3.52
CA TYR A 454 6.79 25.89 -3.98
C TYR A 454 8.14 26.57 -4.24
N TYR A 455 8.16 27.73 -4.90
CA TYR A 455 9.41 28.48 -5.10
C TYR A 455 10.02 28.98 -3.79
N ARG A 456 9.21 29.51 -2.87
CA ARG A 456 9.66 29.93 -1.53
C ARG A 456 10.22 28.74 -0.75
N PHE A 457 9.52 27.61 -0.76
CA PHE A 457 9.92 26.37 -0.11
C PHE A 457 11.23 25.82 -0.69
N LEU A 458 11.37 25.76 -2.02
CA LEU A 458 12.62 25.33 -2.65
C LEU A 458 13.80 26.24 -2.28
N ARG A 459 13.58 27.56 -2.22
CA ARG A 459 14.59 28.51 -1.76
C ARG A 459 14.98 28.24 -0.31
N PHE A 460 14.00 28.06 0.57
CA PHE A 460 14.21 27.68 1.96
C PHE A 460 15.05 26.40 2.08
N VAL A 461 14.65 25.32 1.39
CA VAL A 461 15.37 24.04 1.41
C VAL A 461 16.82 24.21 0.95
N LYS A 462 17.06 24.97 -0.11
CA LYS A 462 18.43 25.26 -0.58
C LYS A 462 19.28 25.99 0.46
N MET A 463 18.68 26.93 1.18
CA MET A 463 19.35 27.77 2.19
C MET A 463 19.49 27.12 3.57
N SER A 464 18.69 26.09 3.87
CA SER A 464 18.72 25.38 5.15
C SER A 464 20.05 24.68 5.44
N SER A 465 20.30 24.34 6.71
CA SER A 465 21.48 23.56 7.16
C SER A 465 21.41 22.07 6.83
N LEU A 466 20.39 21.61 6.08
CA LEU A 466 20.27 20.21 5.66
C LEU A 466 21.45 19.75 4.79
N SER A 467 21.77 18.46 4.83
CA SER A 467 22.78 17.88 3.94
C SER A 467 22.36 18.00 2.47
N ASN A 468 23.33 18.05 1.54
CA ASN A 468 23.03 18.10 0.10
C ASN A 468 22.17 16.92 -0.36
N VAL A 469 22.37 15.74 0.24
CA VAL A 469 21.59 14.54 -0.06
C VAL A 469 20.14 14.69 0.41
N ASP A 470 19.93 15.22 1.61
CA ASP A 470 18.59 15.45 2.15
C ASP A 470 17.84 16.53 1.38
N LYS A 471 18.55 17.60 0.96
CA LYS A 471 18.01 18.62 0.05
C LYS A 471 17.54 17.99 -1.26
N GLN A 472 18.36 17.16 -1.90
CA GLN A 472 17.98 16.47 -3.13
C GLN A 472 16.80 15.51 -2.94
N SER A 473 16.81 14.74 -1.84
CA SER A 473 15.72 13.83 -1.51
C SER A 473 14.41 14.60 -1.33
N LEU A 474 14.42 15.67 -0.54
CA LEU A 474 13.24 16.51 -0.31
C LEU A 474 12.72 17.14 -1.60
N ILE A 475 13.61 17.73 -2.42
CA ILE A 475 13.25 18.28 -3.73
C ILE A 475 12.63 17.22 -4.64
N SER A 476 13.08 15.96 -4.54
CA SER A 476 12.56 14.87 -5.36
C SER A 476 11.12 14.48 -5.00
N VAL A 477 10.77 14.55 -3.71
CA VAL A 477 9.45 14.14 -3.19
C VAL A 477 8.44 15.28 -3.11
N THR A 478 8.87 16.54 -3.03
CA THR A 478 7.99 17.72 -2.99
C THR A 478 7.74 18.35 -4.36
N LYS A 479 7.96 17.60 -5.45
CA LYS A 479 7.65 18.08 -6.81
C LYS A 479 6.17 18.42 -6.94
N ILE A 480 5.87 19.49 -7.66
CA ILE A 480 4.50 19.83 -8.07
C ILE A 480 4.36 19.67 -9.58
N HIS A 481 3.14 19.43 -10.05
CA HIS A 481 2.80 19.45 -11.46
C HIS A 481 1.51 20.23 -11.67
N SER A 482 1.39 20.87 -12.83
CA SER A 482 0.18 21.58 -13.20
C SER A 482 -0.93 20.59 -13.56
N LEU A 483 -2.13 20.93 -13.12
CA LEU A 483 -3.37 20.21 -13.37
C LEU A 483 -4.31 21.13 -14.15
N GLN A 484 -5.10 20.56 -15.04
CA GLN A 484 -6.15 21.30 -15.75
C GLN A 484 -7.41 21.58 -14.89
N SER A 485 -7.31 21.38 -13.57
CA SER A 485 -8.42 21.59 -12.64
C SER A 485 -8.48 23.06 -12.23
N GLN A 486 -9.65 23.67 -12.36
CA GLN A 486 -9.88 25.04 -11.86
C GLN A 486 -9.92 25.10 -10.33
N LEU A 487 -10.20 23.98 -9.64
CA LEU A 487 -10.26 23.90 -8.18
C LEU A 487 -8.90 23.56 -7.55
N LYS A 488 -8.13 22.69 -8.21
CA LYS A 488 -6.80 22.27 -7.75
C LYS A 488 -5.81 22.42 -8.91
N PRO A 489 -5.32 23.63 -9.22
CA PRO A 489 -4.48 23.88 -10.41
C PRO A 489 -3.10 23.23 -10.31
N PHE A 490 -2.66 22.87 -9.12
CA PHE A 490 -1.43 22.13 -8.88
C PHE A 490 -1.71 20.87 -8.07
N GLY A 491 -0.93 19.82 -8.34
CA GLY A 491 -0.93 18.59 -7.56
C GLY A 491 0.48 18.20 -7.16
N LEU A 492 0.59 17.43 -6.08
CA LEU A 492 1.83 16.76 -5.70
C LEU A 492 2.24 15.78 -6.81
N GLY A 493 3.51 15.78 -7.19
CA GLY A 493 4.06 14.88 -8.20
C GLY A 493 3.71 13.44 -7.85
N SER A 494 3.13 12.70 -8.81
CA SER A 494 2.75 11.31 -8.53
C SER A 494 4.00 10.53 -8.16
N LYS A 495 4.01 9.89 -6.99
CA LYS A 495 4.90 8.76 -6.74
C LYS A 495 4.58 7.75 -7.85
N GLY A 496 5.54 7.47 -8.72
CA GLY A 496 5.35 6.51 -9.81
C GLY A 496 4.88 5.15 -9.27
N LEU A 497 4.52 4.24 -10.17
CA LEU A 497 4.22 2.86 -9.77
C LEU A 497 5.40 2.28 -8.97
N ASN A 498 5.12 1.61 -7.86
CA ASN A 498 6.17 0.99 -7.05
C ASN A 498 6.91 -0.06 -7.91
N PRO A 499 8.23 0.09 -8.15
CA PRO A 499 8.94 -0.78 -9.07
C PRO A 499 9.07 -2.22 -8.56
N HIS A 500 9.05 -2.46 -7.24
CA HIS A 500 9.10 -3.81 -6.67
C HIS A 500 7.74 -4.53 -6.77
N LYS A 501 6.64 -3.78 -6.67
CA LYS A 501 5.29 -4.32 -6.86
C LYS A 501 5.00 -4.55 -8.34
N TYR A 502 5.26 -3.54 -9.19
CA TYR A 502 4.95 -3.50 -10.62
C TYR A 502 6.22 -3.68 -11.48
N ARG A 503 6.90 -4.82 -11.33
CA ARG A 503 8.26 -5.07 -11.88
C ARG A 503 8.39 -5.08 -13.40
N SER A 504 7.31 -5.39 -14.12
CA SER A 504 7.37 -5.40 -15.59
C SER A 504 7.66 -4.00 -16.13
N LYS A 505 8.59 -3.89 -17.08
CA LYS A 505 8.88 -2.65 -17.80
C LYS A 505 7.67 -2.13 -18.58
N ASP A 506 6.70 -3.01 -18.86
CA ASP A 506 5.44 -2.67 -19.52
C ASP A 506 4.49 -1.84 -18.62
N TRP A 507 4.75 -1.74 -17.31
CA TRP A 507 3.97 -0.89 -16.41
C TRP A 507 4.27 0.60 -16.63
N GLU A 508 3.59 1.20 -17.60
CA GLU A 508 3.62 2.64 -17.84
C GLU A 508 2.51 3.39 -17.05
N PRO A 509 2.79 4.63 -16.59
CA PRO A 509 1.78 5.50 -16.01
C PRO A 509 0.79 5.97 -17.08
N MET A 510 -0.46 6.18 -16.69
CA MET A 510 -1.50 6.69 -17.58
C MET A 510 -1.96 8.07 -17.08
N PRO A 511 -1.17 9.15 -17.23
CA PRO A 511 -1.54 10.47 -16.72
C PRO A 511 -2.81 10.99 -17.39
N TRP A 512 -3.61 11.78 -16.67
CA TRP A 512 -4.84 12.39 -17.21
C TRP A 512 -4.48 13.64 -18.02
N ILE A 513 -4.29 13.45 -19.32
CA ILE A 513 -3.93 14.52 -20.26
C ILE A 513 -5.08 14.69 -21.24
N LEU A 514 -5.52 15.93 -21.46
CA LEU A 514 -6.42 16.28 -22.56
C LEU A 514 -5.60 16.82 -23.73
N LYS A 515 -5.73 16.20 -24.90
CA LYS A 515 -5.18 16.73 -26.16
C LYS A 515 -6.37 17.22 -27.02
N LYS A 516 -6.39 18.51 -27.36
CA LYS A 516 -7.53 19.14 -28.06
C LYS A 516 -8.88 18.90 -27.37
N GLY A 517 -8.91 18.98 -26.04
CA GLY A 517 -10.13 18.79 -25.23
C GLY A 517 -10.61 17.34 -25.07
N ARG A 518 -9.92 16.35 -25.66
CA ARG A 518 -10.25 14.92 -25.50
C ARG A 518 -9.20 14.20 -24.64
N PRO A 519 -9.61 13.26 -23.76
CA PRO A 519 -8.68 12.44 -23.03
C PRO A 519 -7.77 11.66 -23.98
N VAL A 520 -6.46 11.68 -23.71
CA VAL A 520 -5.51 10.83 -24.41
C VAL A 520 -5.85 9.37 -24.09
N SER A 521 -5.95 8.54 -25.14
CA SER A 521 -6.23 7.11 -25.02
C SER A 521 -4.94 6.31 -24.83
N TYR A 522 -5.01 5.26 -24.01
CA TYR A 522 -3.87 4.38 -23.68
C TYR A 522 -4.26 2.91 -23.90
N PRO A 523 -4.68 2.52 -25.11
CA PRO A 523 -5.31 1.21 -25.33
C PRO A 523 -4.36 0.05 -25.06
N LYS A 524 -3.09 0.17 -25.47
CA LYS A 524 -2.06 -0.84 -25.20
C LYS A 524 -1.86 -1.06 -23.71
N GLN A 525 -1.83 0.03 -22.94
CA GLN A 525 -1.59 -0.07 -21.51
C GLN A 525 -2.79 -0.60 -20.75
N VAL A 526 -4.01 -0.21 -21.15
CA VAL A 526 -5.24 -0.82 -20.63
C VAL A 526 -5.26 -2.32 -20.92
N GLN A 527 -4.96 -2.72 -22.15
CA GLN A 527 -4.93 -4.12 -22.55
C GLN A 527 -3.89 -4.91 -21.73
N PHE A 528 -2.64 -4.44 -21.67
CA PHE A 528 -1.59 -5.07 -20.87
C PHE A 528 -2.03 -5.24 -19.40
N ARG A 529 -2.49 -4.16 -18.75
CA ARG A 529 -2.88 -4.19 -17.34
C ARG A 529 -4.01 -5.19 -17.09
N VAL A 530 -5.02 -5.25 -17.95
CA VAL A 530 -6.19 -6.12 -17.75
C VAL A 530 -5.92 -7.57 -18.13
N GLU A 531 -5.19 -7.83 -19.21
CA GLU A 531 -4.98 -9.20 -19.72
C GLU A 531 -3.80 -9.92 -19.07
N LYS A 532 -2.80 -9.18 -18.61
CA LYS A 532 -1.56 -9.75 -18.05
C LYS A 532 -1.20 -9.14 -16.71
N GLY A 533 -1.09 -7.81 -16.62
CA GLY A 533 -0.55 -7.11 -15.45
C GLY A 533 -1.25 -7.46 -14.13
N PHE A 534 -2.58 -7.32 -14.07
CA PHE A 534 -3.34 -7.67 -12.87
C PHE A 534 -3.29 -9.18 -12.57
N GLY A 535 -3.37 -10.02 -13.60
CA GLY A 535 -3.25 -11.47 -13.43
C GLY A 535 -1.91 -11.91 -12.84
N ASP A 536 -0.81 -11.30 -13.29
CA ASP A 536 0.54 -11.58 -12.78
C ASP A 536 0.72 -11.12 -11.33
N LEU A 537 0.09 -10.01 -10.92
CA LEU A 537 0.05 -9.60 -9.51
C LEU A 537 -0.71 -10.60 -8.64
N LEU A 538 -1.87 -11.07 -9.10
CA LEU A 538 -2.67 -12.05 -8.37
C LEU A 538 -1.94 -13.39 -8.21
N LYS A 539 -1.25 -13.86 -9.25
CA LYS A 539 -0.44 -15.09 -9.19
C LYS A 539 0.66 -15.02 -8.14
N ARG A 540 1.22 -13.82 -7.92
CA ARG A 540 2.20 -13.57 -6.85
C ARG A 540 1.56 -13.44 -5.47
N GLY A 541 0.23 -13.45 -5.38
CA GLY A 541 -0.52 -13.30 -4.13
C GLY A 541 -0.82 -11.85 -3.74
N LEU A 542 -0.78 -10.90 -4.67
CA LEU A 542 -0.90 -9.45 -4.38
C LEU A 542 -2.21 -8.84 -4.85
N LYS A 543 -2.71 -7.87 -4.08
CA LYS A 543 -3.80 -6.99 -4.51
C LYS A 543 -3.25 -5.81 -5.33
N PRO A 544 -3.78 -5.51 -6.53
CA PRO A 544 -3.44 -4.26 -7.21
C PRO A 544 -3.92 -3.05 -6.41
N ASP A 545 -3.19 -1.93 -6.47
CA ASP A 545 -3.60 -0.72 -5.77
C ASP A 545 -4.87 -0.14 -6.40
N PHE A 546 -5.81 0.31 -5.57
CA PHE A 546 -7.11 0.81 -6.06
C PHE A 546 -6.95 1.96 -7.07
N HIS A 547 -6.00 2.88 -6.86
CA HIS A 547 -5.72 3.96 -7.80
C HIS A 547 -5.36 3.43 -9.20
N VAL A 548 -4.56 2.36 -9.29
CA VAL A 548 -4.16 1.76 -10.57
C VAL A 548 -5.36 1.10 -11.24
N ILE A 549 -6.23 0.43 -10.46
CA ILE A 549 -7.50 -0.12 -10.95
C ILE A 549 -8.40 1.01 -11.47
N GLU A 550 -8.61 2.07 -10.69
CA GLU A 550 -9.47 3.20 -11.03
C GLU A 550 -8.98 3.93 -12.29
N GLU A 551 -7.67 4.19 -12.39
CA GLU A 551 -7.03 4.82 -13.56
C GLU A 551 -7.26 3.98 -14.83
N THR A 552 -7.09 2.66 -14.71
CA THR A 552 -7.30 1.71 -15.82
C THR A 552 -8.78 1.64 -16.20
N PHE A 553 -9.67 1.56 -15.21
CA PHE A 553 -11.12 1.47 -15.40
C PHE A 553 -11.69 2.69 -16.12
N ARG A 554 -11.27 3.90 -15.75
CA ARG A 554 -11.71 5.15 -16.40
C ARG A 554 -11.40 5.20 -17.90
N ARG A 555 -10.37 4.49 -18.34
CA ARG A 555 -9.87 4.47 -19.74
C ARG A 555 -10.26 3.21 -20.51
N SER A 556 -10.98 2.30 -19.85
CA SER A 556 -11.32 0.99 -20.40
C SER A 556 -12.57 1.04 -21.26
N SER A 557 -12.60 0.17 -22.28
CA SER A 557 -13.82 -0.19 -23.00
C SER A 557 -14.77 -0.96 -22.09
N LEU A 558 -16.05 -1.08 -22.48
CA LEU A 558 -17.05 -1.83 -21.70
C LEU A 558 -16.59 -3.28 -21.42
N PHE A 559 -16.01 -3.94 -22.41
CA PHE A 559 -15.43 -5.29 -22.27
C PHE A 559 -14.38 -5.36 -21.15
N PHE A 560 -13.40 -4.46 -21.15
CA PHE A 560 -12.36 -4.44 -20.12
C PHE A 560 -12.89 -4.00 -18.76
N LYS A 561 -13.89 -3.11 -18.72
CA LYS A 561 -14.57 -2.74 -17.47
C LYS A 561 -15.21 -3.94 -16.79
N THR A 562 -15.90 -4.81 -17.54
CA THR A 562 -16.47 -6.05 -16.98
C THR A 562 -15.39 -6.94 -16.34
N ARG A 563 -14.25 -7.10 -17.01
CA ARG A 563 -13.10 -7.86 -16.45
C ARG A 563 -12.54 -7.22 -15.18
N ILE A 564 -12.43 -5.89 -15.15
CA ILE A 564 -11.97 -5.17 -13.95
C ILE A 564 -12.96 -5.30 -12.80
N LEU A 565 -14.28 -5.30 -13.08
CA LEU A 565 -15.29 -5.54 -12.05
C LEU A 565 -15.22 -6.98 -11.52
N GLN A 566 -14.96 -7.97 -12.38
CA GLN A 566 -14.71 -9.35 -11.94
C GLN A 566 -13.47 -9.42 -11.05
N LEU A 567 -12.36 -8.82 -11.48
CA LEU A 567 -11.14 -8.70 -10.66
C LEU A 567 -11.43 -8.06 -9.30
N ALA A 568 -12.27 -7.02 -9.25
CA ALA A 568 -12.65 -6.37 -8.00
C ALA A 568 -13.40 -7.31 -7.05
N GLN A 569 -14.20 -8.24 -7.57
CA GLN A 569 -14.83 -9.30 -6.79
C GLN A 569 -13.80 -10.32 -6.31
N ASP A 570 -12.92 -10.78 -7.20
CA ASP A 570 -11.89 -11.80 -6.92
C ASP A 570 -10.93 -11.34 -5.80
N ILE A 571 -10.56 -10.06 -5.78
CA ILE A 571 -9.72 -9.49 -4.69
C ILE A 571 -10.49 -9.06 -3.45
N ARG A 572 -11.82 -9.30 -3.43
CA ARG A 572 -12.76 -8.92 -2.37
C ARG A 572 -12.66 -7.43 -2.04
N MET A 573 -12.71 -6.60 -3.08
CA MET A 573 -12.51 -5.15 -2.95
C MET A 573 -13.54 -4.55 -1.98
N PRO A 574 -13.16 -3.62 -1.07
CA PRO A 574 -14.11 -2.99 -0.16
C PRO A 574 -15.25 -2.25 -0.89
N THR A 575 -16.48 -2.30 -0.33
CA THR A 575 -17.69 -1.73 -0.93
C THR A 575 -17.54 -0.27 -1.36
N LYS A 576 -16.86 0.56 -0.57
CA LYS A 576 -16.62 1.98 -0.90
C LYS A 576 -15.92 2.16 -2.26
N ASN A 577 -14.99 1.26 -2.59
CA ASN A 577 -14.21 1.28 -3.83
C ASN A 577 -15.03 0.69 -4.98
N GLN A 578 -15.83 -0.35 -4.72
CA GLN A 578 -16.78 -0.86 -5.70
C GLN A 578 -17.79 0.21 -6.12
N ASN A 579 -18.40 0.91 -5.15
CA ASN A 579 -19.35 2.01 -5.42
C ASN A 579 -18.69 3.12 -6.24
N ARG A 580 -17.41 3.40 -6.00
CA ARG A 580 -16.64 4.35 -6.80
C ARG A 580 -16.52 3.91 -8.26
N LEU A 581 -16.21 2.64 -8.53
CA LEU A 581 -16.16 2.08 -9.89
C LEU A 581 -17.55 2.09 -10.55
N SER A 582 -18.61 1.76 -9.81
CA SER A 582 -19.99 1.81 -10.30
C SER A 582 -20.37 3.21 -10.79
N VAL A 583 -20.08 4.26 -10.01
CA VAL A 583 -20.33 5.66 -10.43
C VAL A 583 -19.52 6.04 -11.67
N ILE A 584 -18.27 5.59 -11.78
CA ILE A 584 -17.45 5.84 -12.99
C ILE A 584 -18.04 5.11 -14.21
N ASN A 585 -18.63 3.93 -14.02
CA ASN A 585 -19.24 3.17 -15.09
C ASN A 585 -20.43 3.90 -15.73
N LEU A 586 -21.16 4.70 -14.94
CA LEU A 586 -22.33 5.46 -15.36
C LEU A 586 -22.03 6.66 -16.27
N HIS A 587 -20.75 6.97 -16.56
CA HIS A 587 -20.42 8.11 -17.43
C HIS A 587 -21.02 8.00 -18.84
N PHE A 588 -21.28 6.78 -19.31
CA PHE A 588 -21.89 6.50 -20.60
C PHE A 588 -23.35 6.05 -20.51
N ALA A 589 -23.94 6.09 -19.32
CA ALA A 589 -25.31 5.65 -19.11
C ALA A 589 -26.34 6.59 -19.76
N THR A 590 -27.47 6.00 -20.11
CA THR A 590 -28.70 6.68 -20.54
C THR A 590 -29.38 7.36 -19.36
N LYS A 591 -30.36 8.24 -19.66
CA LYS A 591 -31.14 8.94 -18.62
C LYS A 591 -31.88 7.94 -17.73
N ASP A 592 -32.48 6.91 -18.32
CA ASP A 592 -33.26 5.90 -17.59
C ASP A 592 -32.37 5.03 -16.68
N GLU A 593 -31.20 4.63 -17.17
CA GLU A 593 -30.20 3.90 -16.35
C GLU A 593 -29.73 4.74 -15.15
N LEU A 594 -29.53 6.05 -15.34
CA LEU A 594 -29.16 6.96 -14.26
C LEU A 594 -30.30 7.13 -13.24
N SER A 595 -31.53 7.29 -13.70
CA SER A 595 -32.71 7.37 -12.82
C SER A 595 -32.94 6.05 -12.06
N ALA A 596 -32.74 4.90 -12.70
CA ALA A 596 -32.77 3.60 -12.04
C ALA A 596 -31.67 3.50 -10.96
N PHE A 597 -30.43 3.87 -11.30
CA PHE A 597 -29.33 3.86 -10.35
C PHE A 597 -29.59 4.79 -9.15
N PHE A 598 -30.15 5.98 -9.39
CA PHE A 598 -30.56 6.90 -8.34
C PHE A 598 -31.58 6.26 -7.37
N LYS A 599 -32.62 5.61 -7.91
CA LYS A 599 -33.67 4.95 -7.10
C LYS A 599 -33.11 3.82 -6.23
N TYR A 600 -32.21 3.00 -6.76
CA TYR A 600 -31.75 1.79 -6.07
C TYR A 600 -30.45 1.95 -5.26
N HIS A 601 -29.59 2.91 -5.60
CA HIS A 601 -28.23 2.97 -5.06
C HIS A 601 -27.83 4.30 -4.42
N SER A 602 -28.64 5.36 -4.49
CA SER A 602 -28.33 6.69 -3.94
C SER A 602 -27.87 6.66 -2.48
N GLN A 603 -28.54 5.87 -1.65
CA GLN A 603 -28.24 5.75 -0.21
C GLN A 603 -26.95 5.00 0.08
N THR A 604 -26.41 4.23 -0.87
CA THR A 604 -25.18 3.45 -0.69
C THR A 604 -23.90 4.23 -1.03
N LEU A 605 -24.04 5.44 -1.58
CA LEU A 605 -22.92 6.26 -2.01
C LEU A 605 -22.39 7.11 -0.85
N ASN A 606 -21.07 7.17 -0.70
CA ASN A 606 -20.43 8.14 0.18
C ASN A 606 -20.48 9.56 -0.41
N SER A 607 -20.16 10.57 0.39
CA SER A 607 -20.24 11.98 -0.01
C SER A 607 -19.48 12.28 -1.31
N ASN A 608 -18.26 11.77 -1.49
CA ASN A 608 -17.47 11.96 -2.71
C ASN A 608 -18.11 11.33 -3.96
N ASN A 609 -18.72 10.14 -3.79
CA ASN A 609 -19.45 9.47 -4.85
C ASN A 609 -20.77 10.20 -5.17
N LYS A 610 -21.47 10.72 -4.16
CA LYS A 610 -22.68 11.56 -4.32
C LYS A 610 -22.37 12.82 -5.13
N ILE A 611 -21.28 13.55 -4.82
CA ILE A 611 -20.84 14.73 -5.60
C ILE A 611 -20.53 14.37 -7.06
N SER A 612 -19.83 13.25 -7.27
CA SER A 612 -19.51 12.79 -8.63
C SER A 612 -20.76 12.42 -9.41
N PHE A 613 -21.71 11.74 -8.76
CA PHE A 613 -22.95 11.27 -9.36
C PHE A 613 -23.93 12.40 -9.65
N SER A 614 -24.08 13.38 -8.75
CA SER A 614 -24.94 14.56 -8.96
C SER A 614 -24.50 15.39 -10.17
N ARG A 615 -23.18 15.47 -10.42
CA ARG A 615 -22.64 16.08 -11.64
C ARG A 615 -23.07 15.32 -12.89
N LEU A 616 -23.05 13.98 -12.87
CA LEU A 616 -23.50 13.16 -14.01
C LEU A 616 -24.99 13.37 -14.27
N LEU A 617 -25.82 13.34 -13.23
CA LEU A 617 -27.26 13.60 -13.30
C LEU A 617 -27.54 14.98 -13.91
N SER A 618 -26.88 16.02 -13.38
CA SER A 618 -27.03 17.40 -13.89
C SER A 618 -26.64 17.53 -15.35
N ASN A 619 -25.53 16.91 -15.77
CA ASN A 619 -25.08 16.94 -17.17
C ASN A 619 -26.06 16.25 -18.14
N LYS A 620 -26.93 15.38 -17.63
CA LYS A 620 -27.95 14.63 -18.40
C LYS A 620 -29.37 15.20 -18.23
N GLY A 621 -29.50 16.35 -17.57
CA GLY A 621 -30.79 17.03 -17.37
C GLY A 621 -31.66 16.43 -16.27
N LEU A 622 -31.11 15.60 -15.38
CA LEU A 622 -31.78 15.05 -14.20
C LEU A 622 -31.52 15.96 -12.98
N HIS A 623 -32.04 17.18 -13.04
CA HIS A 623 -31.71 18.23 -12.07
C HIS A 623 -32.36 18.00 -10.71
N ALA A 624 -33.60 17.51 -10.67
CA ALA A 624 -34.31 17.22 -9.41
C ALA A 624 -33.59 16.11 -8.62
N GLU A 625 -33.21 15.02 -9.29
CA GLU A 625 -32.44 13.95 -8.68
C GLU A 625 -31.04 14.42 -8.24
N ALA A 626 -30.42 15.33 -9.00
CA ALA A 626 -29.14 15.90 -8.62
C ALA A 626 -29.23 16.72 -7.32
N VAL A 627 -30.26 17.55 -7.16
CA VAL A 627 -30.53 18.31 -5.92
C VAL A 627 -30.77 17.35 -4.76
N ALA A 628 -31.64 16.35 -4.93
CA ALA A 628 -31.93 15.36 -3.88
C ALA A 628 -30.67 14.60 -3.42
N ILE A 629 -29.76 14.24 -4.35
CA ILE A 629 -28.47 13.65 -3.97
C ILE A 629 -27.61 14.63 -3.18
N LEU A 630 -27.49 15.88 -3.64
CA LEU A 630 -26.65 16.89 -2.99
C LEU A 630 -27.12 17.21 -1.57
N ASP A 631 -28.44 17.34 -1.37
CA ASP A 631 -29.02 17.64 -0.06
C ASP A 631 -28.88 16.47 0.93
N SER A 632 -28.67 15.25 0.43
CA SER A 632 -28.41 14.06 1.26
C SER A 632 -26.94 13.92 1.73
N ILE A 633 -26.06 14.86 1.38
CA ILE A 633 -24.64 14.81 1.76
C ILE A 633 -24.46 15.36 3.17
N ASN A 634 -23.77 14.59 4.02
CA ASN A 634 -23.31 15.10 5.31
C ASN A 634 -22.17 16.11 5.11
N THR A 635 -22.45 17.40 5.28
CA THR A 635 -21.50 18.50 5.10
C THR A 635 -20.37 18.49 6.13
N ASN A 636 -20.57 17.86 7.29
CA ASN A 636 -19.56 17.74 8.34
C ASN A 636 -18.40 16.78 8.01
N GLU A 637 -18.53 15.99 6.93
CA GLU A 637 -17.56 14.95 6.55
C GLU A 637 -16.67 15.33 5.38
N ILE A 638 -16.92 16.47 4.73
CA ILE A 638 -16.26 16.85 3.50
C ILE A 638 -15.36 18.08 3.70
N PRO A 639 -14.25 18.19 2.96
CA PRO A 639 -13.41 19.39 3.01
C PRO A 639 -14.15 20.62 2.48
N ASP A 640 -13.73 21.81 2.93
CA ASP A 640 -14.21 23.13 2.52
C ASP A 640 -14.25 23.28 0.98
N SER A 641 -13.24 22.72 0.29
CA SER A 641 -13.16 22.71 -1.17
C SER A 641 -14.33 21.94 -1.83
N SER A 642 -14.81 20.89 -1.18
CA SER A 642 -15.96 20.10 -1.65
C SER A 642 -17.29 20.77 -1.32
N LEU A 643 -17.40 21.47 -0.19
CA LEU A 643 -18.56 22.32 0.14
C LEU A 643 -18.78 23.38 -0.95
N SER A 644 -17.71 24.06 -1.38
CA SER A 644 -17.76 25.02 -2.49
C SER A 644 -18.28 24.40 -3.79
N VAL A 645 -17.90 23.15 -4.09
CA VAL A 645 -18.37 22.43 -5.29
C VAL A 645 -19.84 22.06 -5.19
N ILE A 646 -20.28 21.56 -4.02
CA ILE A 646 -21.68 21.23 -3.75
C ILE A 646 -22.56 22.46 -3.93
N PHE A 647 -22.18 23.59 -3.32
CA PHE A 647 -22.90 24.85 -3.44
C PHE A 647 -23.08 25.24 -4.92
N VAL A 648 -22.00 25.28 -5.70
CA VAL A 648 -22.07 25.64 -7.12
C VAL A 648 -22.96 24.67 -7.91
N TYR A 649 -22.88 23.36 -7.64
CA TYR A 649 -23.71 22.37 -8.34
C TYR A 649 -25.18 22.45 -7.95
N ARG A 650 -25.48 22.72 -6.68
CA ARG A 650 -26.84 22.92 -6.16
C ARG A 650 -27.49 24.15 -6.82
N ILE A 651 -26.84 25.32 -6.76
CA ILE A 651 -27.33 26.55 -7.39
C ILE A 651 -27.58 26.36 -8.91
N ARG A 652 -26.69 25.64 -9.60
CA ARG A 652 -26.86 25.33 -11.03
C ARG A 652 -28.10 24.48 -11.30
N ALA A 653 -28.31 23.43 -10.51
CA ALA A 653 -29.44 22.54 -10.69
C ALA A 653 -30.76 23.26 -10.38
N LEU A 654 -30.83 24.00 -9.27
CA LEU A 654 -31.99 24.82 -8.89
C LEU A 654 -32.32 25.88 -9.94
N PHE A 655 -31.30 26.49 -10.56
CA PHE A 655 -31.52 27.43 -11.66
C PHE A 655 -32.17 26.75 -12.87
N GLN A 656 -31.77 25.53 -13.22
CA GLN A 656 -32.42 24.79 -14.30
C GLN A 656 -33.86 24.37 -13.95
N LEU A 657 -34.15 24.16 -12.66
CA LEU A 657 -35.49 23.88 -12.14
C LEU A 657 -36.37 25.13 -11.96
N ARG A 658 -35.82 26.33 -12.16
CA ARG A 658 -36.48 27.63 -11.94
C ARG A 658 -37.02 27.79 -10.50
N GLN A 659 -36.22 27.46 -9.50
CA GLN A 659 -36.55 27.61 -8.08
C GLN A 659 -35.74 28.76 -7.44
N PRO A 660 -36.14 30.04 -7.62
CA PRO A 660 -35.37 31.19 -7.12
C PRO A 660 -35.30 31.26 -5.59
N GLN A 661 -36.36 30.86 -4.88
CA GLN A 661 -36.38 30.90 -3.41
C GLN A 661 -35.37 29.92 -2.79
N GLU A 662 -35.24 28.72 -3.35
CA GLU A 662 -34.26 27.73 -2.90
C GLU A 662 -32.82 28.16 -3.20
N ILE A 663 -32.61 28.93 -4.29
CA ILE A 663 -31.32 29.55 -4.62
C ILE A 663 -30.94 30.59 -3.56
N LEU A 664 -31.88 31.45 -3.17
CA LEU A 664 -31.65 32.45 -2.11
C LEU A 664 -31.30 31.78 -0.78
N GLN A 665 -32.10 30.80 -0.37
CA GLN A 665 -31.84 30.02 0.84
C GLN A 665 -30.45 29.37 0.81
N ALA A 666 -30.09 28.72 -0.31
CA ALA A 666 -28.78 28.09 -0.43
C ALA A 666 -27.61 29.10 -0.34
N MET A 667 -27.79 30.35 -0.78
CA MET A 667 -26.79 31.43 -0.63
C MET A 667 -26.70 31.92 0.82
N GLU A 668 -27.80 31.94 1.56
CA GLU A 668 -27.84 32.37 2.96
C GLU A 668 -27.26 31.32 3.92
N GLU A 669 -27.50 30.04 3.64
CA GLU A 669 -27.00 28.92 4.42
C GLU A 669 -25.50 28.67 4.24
N PHE A 670 -24.87 29.22 3.19
CA PHE A 670 -23.46 28.94 2.91
C PHE A 670 -22.55 29.75 3.86
N PRO A 671 -21.71 29.09 4.68
CA PRO A 671 -20.92 29.75 5.72
C PRO A 671 -19.63 30.36 5.14
N VAL A 672 -19.75 31.46 4.39
CA VAL A 672 -18.63 32.11 3.66
C VAL A 672 -17.44 32.44 4.57
N HIS A 673 -17.67 32.74 5.84
CA HIS A 673 -16.63 33.16 6.78
C HIS A 673 -15.98 32.01 7.56
N ASP A 674 -16.57 30.81 7.55
CA ASP A 674 -16.09 29.67 8.34
C ASP A 674 -15.35 28.62 7.48
N VAL A 675 -15.34 28.80 6.16
CA VAL A 675 -14.72 27.86 5.21
C VAL A 675 -13.60 28.53 4.44
N THR A 676 -12.55 27.76 4.10
CA THR A 676 -11.50 28.23 3.20
C THR A 676 -12.06 28.40 1.78
N ILE A 677 -12.20 29.66 1.34
CA ILE A 677 -12.76 30.00 0.03
C ILE A 677 -11.71 29.78 -1.06
N SER A 678 -12.16 29.24 -2.20
CA SER A 678 -11.30 29.07 -3.38
C SER A 678 -11.63 30.10 -4.47
N PRO A 679 -10.65 30.59 -5.24
CA PRO A 679 -10.88 31.34 -6.48
C PRO A 679 -11.82 30.64 -7.47
N TYR A 680 -11.92 29.30 -7.40
CA TYR A 680 -12.92 28.54 -8.14
C TYR A 680 -14.34 29.01 -7.81
N LEU A 681 -14.70 29.08 -6.53
CA LEU A 681 -16.05 29.49 -6.09
C LEU A 681 -16.39 30.88 -6.64
N LEU A 682 -15.50 31.85 -6.44
CA LEU A 682 -15.65 33.21 -6.97
C LEU A 682 -15.89 33.20 -8.49
N LYS A 683 -15.05 32.49 -9.25
CA LYS A 683 -15.17 32.41 -10.71
C LYS A 683 -16.48 31.75 -11.14
N GLN A 684 -16.93 30.70 -10.45
CA GLN A 684 -18.20 30.05 -10.77
C GLN A 684 -19.39 30.94 -10.42
N SER A 685 -19.35 31.68 -9.31
CA SER A 685 -20.39 32.64 -8.91
C SER A 685 -20.53 33.78 -9.92
N VAL A 686 -19.44 34.35 -10.41
CA VAL A 686 -19.48 35.36 -11.49
C VAL A 686 -20.06 34.78 -12.78
N GLN A 687 -19.75 33.52 -13.11
CA GLN A 687 -20.37 32.86 -14.27
C GLN A 687 -21.88 32.63 -14.09
N LEU A 688 -22.33 32.36 -12.86
CA LEU A 688 -23.75 32.21 -12.54
C LEU A 688 -24.49 33.53 -12.61
N GLU A 689 -23.89 34.61 -12.07
CA GLU A 689 -24.44 35.96 -12.16
C GLU A 689 -24.74 36.35 -13.61
N ARG A 690 -23.77 36.16 -14.52
CA ARG A 690 -23.95 36.44 -15.95
C ARG A 690 -25.09 35.64 -16.60
N LYS A 691 -25.40 34.45 -16.09
CA LYS A 691 -26.54 33.66 -16.56
C LYS A 691 -27.85 34.18 -15.98
N PHE A 692 -27.86 34.54 -14.69
CA PHE A 692 -29.05 35.00 -13.99
C PHE A 692 -29.51 36.37 -14.47
N VAL A 693 -28.59 37.27 -14.82
CA VAL A 693 -28.90 38.62 -15.34
C VAL A 693 -29.77 38.58 -16.60
N ASN A 694 -29.68 37.51 -17.39
CA ASN A 694 -30.49 37.35 -18.61
C ASN A 694 -31.88 36.74 -18.33
N CYS A 695 -32.32 36.65 -17.08
CA CYS A 695 -33.59 36.07 -16.66
C CYS A 695 -34.31 37.01 -15.69
N GLU A 696 -35.45 37.58 -16.12
CA GLU A 696 -36.21 38.56 -15.33
C GLU A 696 -36.66 38.01 -13.95
N ASP A 697 -37.04 36.72 -13.91
CA ASP A 697 -37.46 36.02 -12.69
C ASP A 697 -36.33 35.81 -11.64
N MET A 698 -35.09 36.19 -11.96
CA MET A 698 -33.91 35.97 -11.11
C MET A 698 -33.32 37.28 -10.53
N SER A 699 -34.00 38.41 -10.67
CA SER A 699 -33.49 39.73 -10.26
C SER A 699 -33.01 39.79 -8.80
N GLU A 700 -33.79 39.24 -7.87
CA GLU A 700 -33.44 39.17 -6.44
C GLU A 700 -32.22 38.25 -6.20
N CYS A 701 -32.18 37.09 -6.87
CA CYS A 701 -31.04 36.17 -6.82
C CYS A 701 -29.75 36.83 -7.34
N VAL A 702 -29.83 37.68 -8.37
CA VAL A 702 -28.68 38.45 -8.87
C VAL A 702 -28.18 39.42 -7.81
N GLY A 703 -29.08 40.13 -7.14
CA GLY A 703 -28.73 41.05 -6.04
C GLY A 703 -27.96 40.33 -4.93
N ARG A 704 -28.50 39.21 -4.45
CA ARG A 704 -27.86 38.41 -3.39
C ARG A 704 -26.52 37.82 -3.83
N LEU A 705 -26.45 37.29 -5.06
CA LEU A 705 -25.22 36.71 -5.61
C LEU A 705 -24.11 37.74 -5.77
N ARG A 706 -24.42 39.00 -6.10
CA ARG A 706 -23.44 40.10 -6.12
C ARG A 706 -22.85 40.38 -4.74
N GLY A 707 -23.70 40.38 -3.70
CA GLY A 707 -23.24 40.47 -2.31
C GLY A 707 -22.30 39.33 -1.95
N PHE A 708 -22.71 38.09 -2.21
CA PHE A 708 -21.91 36.89 -2.00
C PHE A 708 -20.55 36.93 -2.74
N ILE A 709 -20.53 37.42 -3.99
CA ILE A 709 -19.29 37.62 -4.77
C ILE A 709 -18.38 38.65 -4.07
N GLY A 710 -18.94 39.72 -3.52
CA GLY A 710 -18.22 40.70 -2.70
C GLY A 710 -17.59 40.05 -1.47
N ASP A 711 -18.37 39.30 -0.70
CA ASP A 711 -17.90 38.59 0.51
C ASP A 711 -16.76 37.62 0.19
N CYS A 712 -16.91 36.83 -0.88
CA CYS A 712 -15.86 35.93 -1.35
C CYS A 712 -14.54 36.66 -1.69
N LYS A 713 -14.60 37.86 -2.28
CA LYS A 713 -13.40 38.65 -2.60
C LYS A 713 -12.70 39.11 -1.33
N VAL A 714 -13.46 39.66 -0.38
CA VAL A 714 -12.92 40.14 0.90
C VAL A 714 -12.23 39.01 1.66
N VAL A 715 -12.86 37.83 1.73
CA VAL A 715 -12.26 36.65 2.38
C VAL A 715 -10.98 36.20 1.66
N LEU A 716 -10.98 36.12 0.33
CA LEU A 716 -9.79 35.72 -0.43
C LEU A 716 -8.61 36.69 -0.27
N GLU A 717 -8.88 38.00 -0.19
CA GLU A 717 -7.87 39.02 0.05
C GLU A 717 -7.28 38.93 1.46
N LYS A 718 -8.14 38.73 2.46
CA LYS A 718 -7.73 38.51 3.86
C LYS A 718 -6.89 37.23 4.01
N ASP A 719 -7.39 36.11 3.49
CA ASP A 719 -6.71 34.81 3.53
C ASP A 719 -5.32 34.89 2.92
N ARG A 720 -5.15 35.65 1.83
CA ARG A 720 -3.84 35.85 1.20
C ARG A 720 -2.85 36.55 2.15
N ALA A 721 -3.26 37.64 2.77
CA ALA A 721 -2.42 38.40 3.69
C ALA A 721 -2.02 37.56 4.92
N ASP A 722 -2.99 36.86 5.51
CA ASP A 722 -2.76 35.99 6.67
C ASP A 722 -1.84 34.81 6.31
N LEU A 723 -2.00 34.23 5.12
CA LEU A 723 -1.19 33.10 4.65
C LEU A 723 0.27 33.48 4.42
N GLU A 724 0.55 34.67 3.88
CA GLU A 724 1.91 35.14 3.64
C GLU A 724 2.69 35.26 4.96
N ILE A 725 2.08 35.86 5.99
CA ILE A 725 2.68 35.99 7.33
C ILE A 725 2.88 34.61 7.97
N ARG A 726 1.84 33.77 7.93
CA ARG A 726 1.89 32.46 8.60
C ARG A 726 2.94 31.53 7.98
N LEU A 727 3.12 31.60 6.68
CA LEU A 727 4.08 30.79 5.94
C LEU A 727 5.53 31.12 6.34
N GLU A 728 5.85 32.41 6.51
CA GLU A 728 7.17 32.83 6.99
C GLU A 728 7.44 32.33 8.40
N GLN A 729 6.46 32.46 9.30
CA GLN A 729 6.55 31.95 10.67
C GLN A 729 6.81 30.45 10.72
N VAL A 730 6.06 29.65 9.94
CA VAL A 730 6.24 28.20 9.89
C VAL A 730 7.63 27.83 9.37
N LEU A 731 8.11 28.46 8.31
CA LEU A 731 9.45 28.16 7.78
C LEU A 731 10.56 28.55 8.76
N GLN A 732 10.38 29.64 9.51
CA GLN A 732 11.33 30.08 10.53
C GLN A 732 11.33 29.16 11.76
N TYR A 733 10.16 28.67 12.17
CA TYR A 733 10.02 27.64 13.19
C TYR A 733 10.74 26.35 12.77
N VAL A 734 10.49 25.90 11.53
CA VAL A 734 11.15 24.70 10.99
C VAL A 734 12.67 24.88 10.91
N ASP A 735 13.17 26.05 10.48
CA ASP A 735 14.60 26.33 10.46
C ASP A 735 15.24 26.20 11.84
N THR A 736 14.55 26.71 12.87
CA THR A 736 14.96 26.57 14.26
C THR A 736 14.99 25.11 14.70
N TRP A 737 13.98 24.33 14.31
CA TRP A 737 13.87 22.91 14.61
C TRP A 737 14.92 22.06 13.88
N ILE A 738 15.32 22.43 12.67
CA ILE A 738 16.43 21.76 11.96
C ILE A 738 17.77 21.98 12.69
N LYS A 739 17.92 23.13 13.37
CA LYS A 739 19.16 23.54 14.06
C LYS A 739 19.26 23.05 15.51
N SER A 740 18.13 22.74 16.14
CA SER A 740 18.06 22.10 17.48
C SER A 740 18.41 20.62 17.38
#